data_AF-A0A9W7BBL4-F1
#
_entry.id   AF-A0A9W7BBL4-F1
#
_cell.length_a   1.000
_cell.length_b   1.000
_cell.length_c   1.000
_cell.angle_alpha   90.00
_cell.angle_beta   90.00
_cell.angle_gamma   90.00
#
_symmetry.space_group_name_H-M   'P 1'
#
loop_
_entity.id
_entity.type
_entity.pdbx_description
1 polymer ?
#
loop_
_entity_poly.entity_id
_entity_poly.type
_entity_poly.pdbx_seq_one_letter_code
_entity_poly.pdbx_strand_id
1 'polypeptide(L)'
;MSFAPQLQTVLDLIEDERHLEAEKLYSSLLSSVPPSSSSSSSKASKIKFASKASKDLQKYHDLHSQNVERLEKLKRVAAKMRTSKKALSSSENWTVAQTLFGITTSYRREADDTLSIKLEGELSNVPLFEQLCVLREIDLFHLWAPFVPRSKKLLQVTKIELVSWFIISVPIFGLSRDAVFHAYGCDCMEESGSVIICAESVDEFPGADIPPEPKGWGGARMIVRSFSGLVTILSPTDARTCLIANIDPRLSLPQKLIDFSMKKMCGVLLLCLQKMAKKIVKNPKKSEHAKHMRSDKAFYEDWLLPKFQAYCDKKGWVMPPVGALNVPEYTKKSSSFDEEADDFVVSEDGGKTFSSLSDITDDGSSSMSSGGTRGKSRSVLSRAVHKVSKKVKERKEKKLEKERQEILREAEANMTKINHVSPKLMARYGEWTAAKPSDVEDSKSLGDRLYELPLWPLEFGLVQHQGLKALGRLLGGSDYGPTSICLVAGLITILNCAGLFFATFGGLQNAKSRRSGTLSETRNFATGVVTCVVGVVVALGAIGCRTYSFLERYYLETLRHHNFLPDPYTFPMYNDLRAWNMYLLARYSKFCTVVFIFCALVAVCGTVLIKFKKEVSATGLGEKMFKTFAELNGGGMAKARKGTVVKNSKEERRQVLADKLQKRRELAAKRVG
;
A
#
# COMPACT_ATOMS: atom_id res chain seq x y z
N MET A 1 -40.37 -37.97 -11.70
CA MET A 1 -39.85 -36.59 -11.72
C MET A 1 -39.69 -36.17 -13.17
N SER A 2 -39.88 -34.90 -13.49
CA SER A 2 -39.71 -34.37 -14.85
C SER A 2 -38.30 -33.79 -14.95
N PHE A 3 -37.51 -34.23 -15.94
CA PHE A 3 -36.10 -33.90 -16.10
C PHE A 3 -35.90 -32.50 -16.69
N ALA A 4 -36.74 -32.10 -17.65
CA ALA A 4 -36.59 -30.81 -18.32
C ALA A 4 -36.77 -29.60 -17.38
N PRO A 5 -37.75 -29.55 -16.45
CA PRO A 5 -37.85 -28.48 -15.46
C PRO A 5 -36.65 -28.42 -14.51
N GLN A 6 -36.07 -29.56 -14.12
CA GLN A 6 -34.88 -29.56 -13.27
C GLN A 6 -33.66 -28.98 -14.01
N LEU A 7 -33.49 -29.31 -15.30
CA LEU A 7 -32.45 -28.69 -16.12
C LEU A 7 -32.69 -27.19 -16.29
N GLN A 8 -33.95 -26.76 -16.45
CA GLN A 8 -34.27 -25.33 -16.49
C GLN A 8 -33.87 -24.64 -15.18
N THR A 9 -34.17 -25.22 -14.02
CA THR A 9 -33.72 -24.69 -12.73
C THR A 9 -32.20 -24.60 -12.64
N VAL A 10 -31.44 -25.56 -13.18
CA VAL A 10 -29.97 -25.47 -13.26
C VAL A 10 -29.55 -24.26 -14.10
N LEU A 11 -30.20 -24.01 -15.23
CA LEU A 11 -29.91 -22.87 -16.10
C LEU A 11 -30.24 -21.55 -15.40
N ASP A 12 -31.38 -21.46 -14.71
CA ASP A 12 -31.78 -20.29 -13.94
C ASP A 12 -30.75 -19.99 -12.82
N LEU A 13 -30.29 -21.02 -12.09
CA LEU A 13 -29.23 -20.87 -11.09
C LEU A 13 -27.89 -20.42 -11.69
N ILE A 14 -27.58 -20.80 -12.95
CA ILE A 14 -26.41 -20.26 -13.66
C ILE A 14 -26.59 -18.75 -13.93
N GLU A 15 -27.77 -18.31 -14.34
CA GLU A 15 -28.06 -16.88 -14.62
C GLU A 15 -28.05 -16.01 -13.37
N ASP A 16 -28.39 -16.62 -12.24
CA ASP A 16 -28.26 -16.04 -10.91
C ASP A 16 -26.85 -16.13 -10.33
N GLU A 17 -25.88 -16.65 -11.09
CA GLU A 17 -24.48 -16.78 -10.68
C GLU A 17 -24.29 -17.67 -9.42
N ARG A 18 -25.22 -18.60 -9.18
CA ARG A 18 -25.22 -19.61 -8.08
C ARG A 18 -24.57 -20.91 -8.53
N HIS A 19 -23.35 -20.81 -9.05
CA HIS A 19 -22.68 -21.90 -9.76
C HIS A 19 -22.48 -23.18 -8.92
N LEU A 20 -22.26 -23.07 -7.61
CA LEU A 20 -22.05 -24.25 -6.77
C LEU A 20 -23.33 -25.09 -6.59
N GLU A 21 -24.49 -24.44 -6.37
CA GLU A 21 -25.77 -25.13 -6.25
C GLU A 21 -26.27 -25.63 -7.61
N ALA A 22 -26.06 -24.83 -8.68
CA ALA A 22 -26.36 -25.23 -10.05
C ALA A 22 -25.63 -26.54 -10.43
N GLU A 23 -24.33 -26.65 -10.13
CA GLU A 23 -23.58 -27.87 -10.46
C GLU A 23 -24.05 -29.05 -9.63
N LYS A 24 -24.31 -28.86 -8.33
CA LYS A 24 -24.80 -29.92 -7.45
C LYS A 24 -26.14 -30.49 -7.96
N LEU A 25 -27.08 -29.61 -8.33
CA LEU A 25 -28.36 -30.02 -8.91
C LEU A 25 -28.16 -30.72 -10.26
N TYR A 26 -27.28 -30.20 -11.11
CA TYR A 26 -26.96 -30.80 -12.40
C TYR A 26 -26.33 -32.19 -12.28
N SER A 27 -25.40 -32.38 -11.35
CA SER A 27 -24.78 -33.68 -11.05
C SER A 27 -25.81 -34.70 -10.57
N SER A 28 -26.74 -34.28 -9.69
CA SER A 28 -27.87 -35.11 -9.26
C SER A 28 -28.78 -35.49 -10.43
N LEU A 29 -29.07 -34.53 -11.31
CA LEU A 29 -29.88 -34.75 -12.50
C LEU A 29 -29.21 -35.77 -13.44
N LEU A 30 -27.91 -35.62 -13.72
CA LEU A 30 -27.16 -36.56 -14.57
C LEU A 30 -27.17 -37.99 -14.03
N SER A 31 -27.11 -38.17 -12.71
CA SER A 31 -27.19 -39.51 -12.10
C SER A 31 -28.58 -40.15 -12.19
N SER A 32 -29.63 -39.33 -12.39
CA SER A 32 -31.02 -39.77 -12.44
C SER A 32 -31.52 -40.03 -13.87
N VAL A 33 -30.87 -39.45 -14.87
CA VAL A 33 -31.23 -39.63 -16.28
C VAL A 33 -30.78 -41.02 -16.72
N PRO A 34 -31.70 -41.89 -17.23
CA PRO A 34 -31.31 -43.20 -17.70
C PRO A 34 -30.28 -43.05 -18.83
N PRO A 35 -29.22 -43.87 -18.87
CA PRO A 35 -28.29 -43.85 -19.98
C PRO A 35 -29.08 -44.07 -21.26
N SER A 36 -28.75 -43.33 -22.32
CA SER A 36 -29.33 -43.53 -23.65
C SER A 36 -28.93 -44.92 -24.15
N SER A 37 -29.63 -45.96 -23.70
CA SER A 37 -29.33 -47.32 -24.08
C SER A 37 -29.59 -47.45 -25.57
N SER A 38 -28.52 -47.77 -26.27
CA SER A 38 -28.49 -48.14 -27.68
C SER A 38 -29.48 -49.28 -27.92
N SER A 39 -30.66 -48.95 -28.47
CA SER A 39 -31.47 -49.77 -29.37
C SER A 39 -31.39 -51.30 -29.18
N SER A 40 -31.75 -51.83 -28.01
CA SER A 40 -32.00 -53.27 -27.89
C SER A 40 -33.48 -53.54 -28.16
N SER A 41 -33.77 -53.91 -29.41
CA SER A 41 -35.07 -54.29 -29.93
C SER A 41 -35.70 -55.46 -29.17
N SER A 42 -36.55 -55.22 -28.17
CA SER A 42 -37.45 -56.28 -27.69
C SER A 42 -38.76 -55.77 -27.07
N LYS A 43 -39.85 -56.12 -27.78
CA LYS A 43 -41.20 -56.48 -27.29
C LYS A 43 -42.09 -55.41 -26.61
N ALA A 44 -42.64 -54.54 -27.46
CA ALA A 44 -44.06 -54.35 -27.82
C ALA A 44 -45.23 -54.27 -26.79
N SER A 45 -45.10 -54.27 -25.45
CA SER A 45 -46.32 -54.30 -24.58
C SER A 45 -46.46 -53.29 -23.42
N LYS A 46 -45.76 -52.15 -23.40
CA LYS A 46 -45.95 -51.08 -22.37
C LYS A 46 -46.18 -49.66 -22.93
N ILE A 47 -47.17 -49.48 -23.81
CA ILE A 47 -47.19 -48.33 -24.75
C ILE A 47 -47.76 -46.99 -24.22
N LYS A 48 -48.58 -46.92 -23.15
CA LYS A 48 -49.22 -45.62 -22.78
C LYS A 48 -48.46 -44.76 -21.76
N PHE A 49 -47.97 -45.32 -20.65
CA PHE A 49 -47.17 -44.57 -19.67
C PHE A 49 -45.78 -44.17 -20.18
N ALA A 50 -45.25 -44.93 -21.15
CA ALA A 50 -43.99 -44.60 -21.83
C ALA A 50 -44.05 -43.27 -22.59
N SER A 51 -45.22 -42.86 -23.08
CA SER A 51 -45.34 -41.68 -23.96
C SER A 51 -45.00 -40.35 -23.28
N LYS A 52 -45.45 -40.13 -22.04
CA LYS A 52 -45.20 -38.87 -21.31
C LYS A 52 -43.75 -38.77 -20.84
N ALA A 53 -43.20 -39.85 -20.27
CA ALA A 53 -41.81 -39.90 -19.84
C ALA A 53 -40.84 -39.77 -21.02
N SER A 54 -41.16 -40.37 -22.17
CA SER A 54 -40.38 -40.23 -23.40
C SER A 54 -40.37 -38.79 -23.93
N LYS A 55 -41.53 -38.10 -23.94
CA LYS A 55 -41.60 -36.68 -24.35
C LYS A 55 -40.77 -35.77 -23.43
N ASP A 56 -40.84 -35.99 -22.12
CA ASP A 56 -40.06 -35.23 -21.15
C ASP A 56 -38.55 -35.45 -21.29
N LEU A 57 -38.13 -36.70 -21.51
CA LEU A 57 -36.73 -37.06 -21.77
C LEU A 57 -36.22 -36.45 -23.09
N GLN A 58 -37.04 -36.45 -24.15
CA GLN A 58 -36.71 -35.78 -25.41
C GLN A 58 -36.50 -34.28 -25.18
N LYS A 59 -37.42 -33.62 -24.49
CA LYS A 59 -37.29 -32.20 -24.15
C LYS A 59 -36.02 -31.90 -23.34
N TYR A 60 -35.66 -32.79 -22.41
CA TYR A 60 -34.39 -32.70 -21.68
C TYR A 60 -33.19 -32.78 -22.62
N HIS A 61 -33.15 -33.75 -23.54
CA HIS A 61 -32.05 -33.89 -24.48
C HIS A 61 -31.93 -32.69 -25.42
N ASP A 62 -33.05 -32.17 -25.92
CA ASP A 62 -33.07 -30.97 -26.75
C ASP A 62 -32.50 -29.77 -25.97
N LEU A 63 -33.01 -29.52 -24.76
CA LEU A 63 -32.56 -28.42 -23.90
C LEU A 63 -31.08 -28.57 -23.48
N HIS A 64 -30.64 -29.79 -23.19
CA HIS A 64 -29.26 -30.12 -22.86
C HIS A 64 -28.34 -29.84 -24.05
N SER A 65 -28.71 -30.31 -25.25
CA SER A 65 -27.94 -30.12 -26.47
C SER A 65 -27.74 -28.65 -26.84
N GLN A 66 -28.75 -27.81 -26.58
CA GLN A 66 -28.68 -26.36 -26.80
C GLN A 66 -27.78 -25.64 -25.79
N ASN A 67 -27.53 -26.23 -24.61
CA ASN A 67 -26.83 -25.57 -23.51
C ASN A 67 -25.53 -26.29 -23.10
N VAL A 68 -25.01 -27.20 -23.92
CA VAL A 68 -23.81 -28.00 -23.58
C VAL A 68 -22.63 -27.10 -23.18
N GLU A 69 -22.38 -26.01 -23.91
CA GLU A 69 -21.25 -25.12 -23.62
C GLU A 69 -21.41 -24.41 -22.25
N ARG A 70 -22.61 -23.92 -21.93
CA ARG A 70 -22.92 -23.32 -20.61
C ARG A 70 -22.73 -24.35 -19.49
N LEU A 71 -23.18 -25.58 -19.68
CA LEU A 71 -23.07 -26.65 -18.68
C LEU A 71 -21.62 -27.12 -18.47
N GLU A 72 -20.81 -27.16 -19.52
CA GLU A 72 -19.37 -27.46 -19.40
C GLU A 72 -18.60 -26.28 -18.78
N LYS A 73 -18.98 -25.03 -19.07
CA LYS A 73 -18.48 -23.86 -18.33
C LYS A 73 -18.82 -23.94 -16.85
N LEU A 74 -20.07 -24.27 -16.51
CA LEU A 74 -20.54 -24.45 -15.12
C LEU A 74 -19.65 -25.45 -14.36
N LYS A 75 -19.41 -26.64 -14.91
CA LYS A 75 -18.56 -27.66 -14.28
C LYS A 75 -17.15 -27.13 -13.99
N ARG A 76 -16.53 -26.45 -14.95
CA ARG A 76 -15.18 -25.88 -14.79
C ARG A 76 -15.15 -24.82 -13.69
N VAL A 77 -16.10 -23.88 -13.70
CA VAL A 77 -16.19 -22.81 -12.69
C VAL A 77 -16.47 -23.39 -11.31
N ALA A 78 -17.43 -24.31 -11.18
CA ALA A 78 -17.78 -24.94 -9.92
C ALA A 78 -16.60 -25.75 -9.33
N ALA A 79 -15.84 -26.46 -10.17
CA ALA A 79 -14.64 -27.20 -9.72
C ALA A 79 -13.57 -26.26 -9.13
N LYS A 80 -13.33 -25.10 -9.78
CA LYS A 80 -12.42 -24.08 -9.25
C LYS A 80 -12.93 -23.50 -7.94
N MET A 81 -14.22 -23.12 -7.89
CA MET A 81 -14.86 -22.57 -6.70
C MET A 81 -14.81 -23.54 -5.49
N ARG A 82 -14.98 -24.84 -5.71
CA ARG A 82 -14.82 -25.86 -4.63
C ARG A 82 -13.40 -25.95 -4.13
N THR A 83 -12.43 -25.97 -5.05
CA THR A 83 -11.00 -25.98 -4.70
C THR A 83 -10.65 -24.74 -3.86
N SER A 84 -11.10 -23.56 -4.31
CA SER A 84 -10.92 -22.30 -3.59
C SER A 84 -11.61 -22.31 -2.22
N LYS A 85 -12.87 -22.76 -2.14
CA LYS A 85 -13.61 -22.88 -0.87
C LYS A 85 -12.88 -23.79 0.11
N LYS A 86 -12.38 -24.94 -0.35
CA LYS A 86 -11.59 -25.87 0.47
C LYS A 86 -10.28 -25.23 0.95
N ALA A 87 -9.59 -24.49 0.09
CA ALA A 87 -8.36 -23.79 0.45
C ALA A 87 -8.62 -22.69 1.50
N LEU A 88 -9.72 -21.94 1.36
CA LEU A 88 -10.15 -20.88 2.27
C LEU A 88 -10.55 -21.40 3.66
N SER A 89 -11.17 -22.59 3.72
CA SER A 89 -11.56 -23.25 4.97
C SER A 89 -10.43 -24.02 5.65
N SER A 90 -9.31 -24.27 4.97
CA SER A 90 -8.17 -24.98 5.56
C SER A 90 -7.38 -24.06 6.50
N SER A 91 -7.23 -24.49 7.75
CA SER A 91 -6.39 -23.85 8.76
C SER A 91 -4.98 -24.45 8.84
N GLU A 92 -4.70 -25.50 8.06
CA GLU A 92 -3.45 -26.26 8.18
C GLU A 92 -2.27 -25.56 7.49
N ASN A 93 -1.11 -25.62 8.13
CA ASN A 93 0.19 -25.19 7.60
C ASN A 93 0.34 -23.68 7.29
N TRP A 94 -0.49 -22.83 7.89
CA TRP A 94 -0.34 -21.37 7.79
C TRP A 94 0.55 -20.83 8.91
N THR A 95 1.59 -20.07 8.56
CA THR A 95 2.39 -19.32 9.52
C THR A 95 1.88 -17.88 9.62
N VAL A 96 1.51 -17.44 10.83
CA VAL A 96 1.10 -16.05 11.06
C VAL A 96 2.30 -15.13 10.87
N ALA A 97 2.18 -14.13 9.99
CA ALA A 97 3.20 -13.09 9.82
C ALA A 97 2.96 -11.90 10.74
N GLN A 98 1.71 -11.42 10.81
CA GLN A 98 1.33 -10.27 11.63
C GLN A 98 -0.19 -10.15 11.73
N THR A 99 -0.66 -9.46 12.78
CA THR A 99 -2.05 -9.01 12.88
C THR A 99 -2.05 -7.50 13.06
N LEU A 100 -2.71 -6.77 12.17
CA LEU A 100 -2.81 -5.31 12.18
C LEU A 100 -4.26 -4.91 11.95
N PHE A 101 -4.80 -4.03 12.81
CA PHE A 101 -6.18 -3.53 12.71
C PHE A 101 -7.25 -4.64 12.65
N GLY A 102 -7.05 -5.73 13.40
CA GLY A 102 -7.96 -6.89 13.39
C GLY A 102 -7.85 -7.77 12.14
N ILE A 103 -6.91 -7.48 11.24
CA ILE A 103 -6.62 -8.28 10.05
C ILE A 103 -5.36 -9.10 10.30
N THR A 104 -5.50 -10.41 10.29
CA THR A 104 -4.40 -11.37 10.39
C THR A 104 -3.87 -11.70 9.00
N THR A 105 -2.58 -11.49 8.80
CA THR A 105 -1.84 -11.93 7.62
C THR A 105 -1.06 -13.19 7.97
N SER A 106 -1.35 -14.27 7.27
CA SER A 106 -0.64 -15.54 7.34
C SER A 106 -0.03 -15.86 5.98
N TYR A 107 0.96 -16.75 5.97
CA TYR A 107 1.59 -17.20 4.73
C TYR A 107 1.94 -18.68 4.79
N ARG A 108 2.12 -19.27 3.63
CA ARG A 108 2.57 -20.65 3.46
C ARG A 108 3.41 -20.74 2.18
N ARG A 109 4.46 -21.56 2.20
CA ARG A 109 5.18 -21.94 0.98
C ARG A 109 4.52 -23.17 0.38
N GLU A 110 4.21 -23.10 -0.90
CA GLU A 110 3.67 -24.22 -1.66
C GLU A 110 4.79 -25.16 -2.10
N ALA A 111 4.43 -26.33 -2.64
CA ALA A 111 5.40 -27.35 -3.07
C ALA A 111 6.33 -26.88 -4.21
N ASP A 112 5.90 -25.88 -5.00
CA ASP A 112 6.69 -25.24 -6.05
C ASP A 112 7.51 -24.03 -5.55
N ASP A 113 7.68 -23.90 -4.22
CA ASP A 113 8.35 -22.81 -3.51
C ASP A 113 7.70 -21.41 -3.70
N THR A 114 6.50 -21.36 -4.27
CA THR A 114 5.72 -20.12 -4.35
C THR A 114 5.15 -19.75 -2.99
N LEU A 115 4.91 -18.45 -2.78
CA LEU A 115 4.37 -17.91 -1.53
C LEU A 115 2.87 -17.65 -1.67
N SER A 116 2.08 -18.41 -0.92
CA SER A 116 0.67 -18.11 -0.69
C SER A 116 0.52 -17.20 0.52
N ILE A 117 -0.29 -16.16 0.40
CA ILE A 117 -0.60 -15.22 1.47
C ILE A 117 -2.08 -15.28 1.75
N LYS A 118 -2.43 -15.42 3.02
CA LYS A 118 -3.79 -15.42 3.53
C LYS A 118 -4.02 -14.15 4.35
N LEU A 119 -5.06 -13.41 4.03
CA LEU A 119 -5.57 -12.29 4.80
C LEU A 119 -6.91 -12.68 5.39
N GLU A 120 -7.09 -12.54 6.70
CA GLU A 120 -8.33 -12.88 7.37
C GLU A 120 -8.67 -11.79 8.39
N GLY A 121 -9.86 -11.22 8.31
CA GLY A 121 -10.30 -10.17 9.23
C GLY A 121 -11.79 -9.90 9.14
N GLU A 122 -12.33 -9.33 10.22
CA GLU A 122 -13.71 -8.87 10.28
C GLU A 122 -13.78 -7.38 9.93
N LEU A 123 -14.72 -7.06 9.04
CA LEU A 123 -14.98 -5.71 8.58
C LEU A 123 -16.27 -5.22 9.24
N SER A 124 -16.14 -4.67 10.45
CA SER A 124 -17.29 -4.23 11.25
C SER A 124 -17.71 -2.79 10.95
N ASN A 125 -19.00 -2.51 11.06
CA ASN A 125 -19.60 -1.20 10.79
C ASN A 125 -19.25 -0.66 9.40
N VAL A 126 -19.26 -1.53 8.40
CA VAL A 126 -19.03 -1.20 6.99
C VAL A 126 -20.18 -1.81 6.18
N PRO A 127 -21.08 -1.02 5.59
CA PRO A 127 -22.15 -1.57 4.75
C PRO A 127 -21.63 -2.53 3.69
N LEU A 128 -22.11 -3.78 3.72
CA LEU A 128 -21.59 -4.85 2.87
C LEU A 128 -21.85 -4.58 1.38
N PHE A 129 -22.97 -3.93 1.05
CA PHE A 129 -23.30 -3.54 -0.32
C PHE A 129 -22.19 -2.69 -0.96
N GLU A 130 -21.72 -1.67 -0.24
CA GLU A 130 -20.62 -0.80 -0.66
C GLU A 130 -19.28 -1.55 -0.67
N GLN A 131 -19.04 -2.51 0.23
CA GLN A 131 -17.84 -3.35 0.19
C GLN A 131 -17.77 -4.18 -1.11
N LEU A 132 -18.89 -4.80 -1.50
CA LEU A 132 -18.98 -5.57 -2.74
C LEU A 132 -18.81 -4.67 -3.97
N CYS A 133 -19.32 -3.44 -3.94
CA CYS A 133 -19.05 -2.44 -4.97
C CYS A 133 -17.55 -2.15 -5.11
N VAL A 134 -16.85 -1.86 -4.01
CA VAL A 134 -15.40 -1.58 -4.03
C VAL A 134 -14.60 -2.76 -4.58
N LEU A 135 -15.01 -4.00 -4.30
CA LEU A 135 -14.36 -5.21 -4.82
C LEU A 135 -14.63 -5.43 -6.32
N ARG A 136 -15.85 -5.16 -6.80
CA ARG A 136 -16.24 -5.38 -8.20
C ARG A 136 -15.62 -4.35 -9.14
N GLU A 137 -15.56 -3.08 -8.74
CA GLU A 137 -15.09 -1.98 -9.60
C GLU A 137 -13.54 -1.93 -9.68
N ILE A 138 -12.97 -2.94 -10.34
CA ILE A 138 -11.51 -3.12 -10.46
C ILE A 138 -10.83 -1.96 -11.20
N ASP A 139 -11.50 -1.35 -12.16
CA ASP A 139 -11.06 -0.13 -12.82
C ASP A 139 -10.90 1.05 -11.86
N LEU A 140 -11.50 1.01 -10.67
CA LEU A 140 -11.32 2.01 -9.61
C LEU A 140 -10.30 1.61 -8.54
N PHE A 141 -9.62 0.46 -8.67
CA PHE A 141 -8.60 0.03 -7.70
C PHE A 141 -7.49 1.08 -7.52
N HIS A 142 -7.10 1.79 -8.57
CA HIS A 142 -6.09 2.85 -8.46
C HIS A 142 -6.47 4.01 -7.53
N LEU A 143 -7.75 4.15 -7.15
CA LEU A 143 -8.21 5.18 -6.22
C LEU A 143 -8.04 4.80 -4.74
N TRP A 144 -7.80 3.52 -4.43
CA TRP A 144 -7.83 3.04 -3.05
C TRP A 144 -6.81 1.95 -2.72
N ALA A 145 -6.50 1.07 -3.68
CA ALA A 145 -5.58 -0.02 -3.48
C ALA A 145 -4.15 0.54 -3.39
N PRO A 146 -3.38 0.16 -2.36
CA PRO A 146 -2.03 0.68 -2.20
C PRO A 146 -1.15 0.20 -3.35
N PHE A 147 -0.25 1.07 -3.82
CA PHE A 147 0.70 0.79 -4.89
C PHE A 147 0.08 0.50 -6.25
N VAL A 148 -1.22 0.73 -6.46
CA VAL A 148 -1.86 0.54 -7.76
C VAL A 148 -1.99 1.90 -8.46
N PRO A 149 -1.04 2.35 -9.29
CA PRO A 149 -1.18 3.64 -9.98
C PRO A 149 -2.24 3.62 -11.08
N ARG A 150 -2.53 2.45 -11.67
CA ARG A 150 -3.45 2.30 -12.78
C ARG A 150 -4.18 0.96 -12.70
N SER A 151 -5.46 0.96 -13.02
CA SER A 151 -6.27 -0.24 -13.18
C SER A 151 -7.32 -0.03 -14.26
N LYS A 152 -7.75 -1.12 -14.91
CA LYS A 152 -8.71 -1.10 -16.02
C LYS A 152 -9.49 -2.41 -16.06
N LYS A 153 -10.81 -2.31 -16.26
CA LYS A 153 -11.69 -3.42 -16.62
C LYS A 153 -11.58 -3.62 -18.13
N LEU A 154 -11.08 -4.77 -18.57
CA LEU A 154 -10.84 -5.06 -19.99
C LEU A 154 -12.10 -5.61 -20.66
N LEU A 155 -12.82 -6.49 -19.98
CA LEU A 155 -14.04 -7.12 -20.48
C LEU A 155 -14.95 -7.51 -19.31
N GLN A 156 -16.26 -7.25 -19.44
CA GLN A 156 -17.28 -7.80 -18.54
C GLN A 156 -17.94 -8.99 -19.26
N VAL A 157 -17.78 -10.20 -18.72
CA VAL A 157 -18.24 -11.45 -19.36
C VAL A 157 -19.66 -11.82 -18.91
N THR A 158 -19.91 -11.78 -17.60
CA THR A 158 -21.25 -11.97 -16.99
C THR A 158 -21.49 -10.89 -15.93
N LYS A 159 -22.43 -11.05 -15.00
CA LYS A 159 -22.68 -10.04 -13.94
C LYS A 159 -21.51 -9.96 -12.95
N ILE A 160 -20.87 -11.09 -12.66
CA ILE A 160 -19.75 -11.21 -11.71
C ILE A 160 -18.52 -11.93 -12.28
N GLU A 161 -18.45 -12.10 -13.60
CA GLU A 161 -17.28 -12.58 -14.33
C GLU A 161 -16.69 -11.48 -15.22
N LEU A 162 -15.39 -11.27 -15.13
CA LEU A 162 -14.70 -10.19 -15.84
C LEU A 162 -13.24 -10.53 -16.15
N VAL A 163 -12.64 -9.78 -17.06
CA VAL A 163 -11.20 -9.75 -17.32
C VAL A 163 -10.70 -8.36 -17.00
N SER A 164 -9.64 -8.28 -16.21
CA SER A 164 -9.12 -7.02 -15.70
C SER A 164 -7.61 -6.96 -15.78
N TRP A 165 -7.12 -5.72 -15.73
CA TRP A 165 -5.71 -5.39 -15.71
C TRP A 165 -5.42 -4.33 -14.66
N PHE A 166 -4.29 -4.46 -13.96
CA PHE A 166 -3.76 -3.39 -13.12
C PHE A 166 -2.24 -3.36 -13.16
N ILE A 167 -1.68 -2.22 -12.78
CA ILE A 167 -0.25 -2.05 -12.51
C ILE A 167 -0.08 -1.93 -11.00
N ILE A 168 0.89 -2.64 -10.43
CA ILE A 168 1.48 -2.39 -9.12
C ILE A 168 2.84 -1.70 -9.34
N SER A 169 3.05 -0.55 -8.71
CA SER A 169 4.30 0.19 -8.75
C SER A 169 4.80 0.46 -7.33
N VAL A 170 6.07 0.17 -7.08
CA VAL A 170 6.76 0.50 -5.83
C VAL A 170 7.84 1.53 -6.16
N PRO A 171 7.51 2.85 -6.11
CA PRO A 171 8.35 3.91 -6.66
C PRO A 171 9.76 3.93 -6.05
N ILE A 172 9.89 3.61 -4.75
CA ILE A 172 11.17 3.63 -4.04
C ILE A 172 12.20 2.64 -4.61
N PHE A 173 11.74 1.61 -5.33
CA PHE A 173 12.61 0.63 -5.99
C PHE A 173 12.64 0.77 -7.51
N GLY A 174 11.89 1.72 -8.08
CA GLY A 174 11.71 1.82 -9.54
C GLY A 174 11.09 0.57 -10.16
N LEU A 175 10.34 -0.22 -9.38
CA LEU A 175 9.72 -1.46 -9.83
C LEU A 175 8.28 -1.22 -10.24
N SER A 176 7.95 -1.62 -11.46
CA SER A 176 6.58 -1.60 -11.99
C SER A 176 6.22 -2.97 -12.55
N ARG A 177 5.03 -3.43 -12.21
CA ARG A 177 4.56 -4.77 -12.52
C ARG A 177 3.11 -4.71 -12.92
N ASP A 178 2.75 -5.31 -14.04
CA ASP A 178 1.35 -5.41 -14.42
C ASP A 178 0.81 -6.82 -14.17
N ALA A 179 -0.50 -6.95 -14.07
CA ALA A 179 -1.17 -8.25 -14.02
C ALA A 179 -2.42 -8.18 -14.88
N VAL A 180 -2.63 -9.22 -15.68
CA VAL A 180 -3.88 -9.49 -16.41
C VAL A 180 -4.47 -10.75 -15.80
N PHE A 181 -5.75 -10.71 -15.47
CA PHE A 181 -6.41 -11.83 -14.81
C PHE A 181 -7.89 -11.93 -15.21
N HIS A 182 -8.37 -13.16 -15.23
CA HIS A 182 -9.78 -13.50 -15.35
C HIS A 182 -10.31 -13.78 -13.95
N ALA A 183 -11.37 -13.07 -13.56
CA ALA A 183 -12.02 -13.22 -12.27
C ALA A 183 -13.47 -13.65 -12.46
N TYR A 184 -13.95 -14.50 -11.56
CA TYR A 184 -15.35 -14.93 -11.52
C TYR A 184 -15.80 -15.02 -10.05
N GLY A 185 -17.00 -14.52 -9.81
CA GLY A 185 -17.69 -14.64 -8.53
C GLY A 185 -18.62 -15.84 -8.48
N CYS A 186 -19.07 -16.20 -7.28
CA CYS A 186 -20.19 -17.10 -7.06
C CYS A 186 -21.03 -16.55 -5.91
N ASP A 187 -22.31 -16.34 -6.17
CA ASP A 187 -23.29 -16.04 -5.14
C ASP A 187 -23.58 -17.34 -4.36
N CYS A 188 -23.31 -17.32 -3.06
CA CYS A 188 -23.62 -18.41 -2.14
C CYS A 188 -24.36 -17.85 -0.90
N MET A 189 -25.04 -16.72 -1.05
CA MET A 189 -25.71 -16.05 0.07
C MET A 189 -26.80 -16.94 0.65
N GLU A 190 -27.63 -17.56 -0.20
CA GLU A 190 -28.73 -18.41 0.25
C GLU A 190 -28.26 -19.70 0.92
N GLU A 191 -27.22 -20.35 0.41
CA GLU A 191 -26.76 -21.68 0.83
C GLU A 191 -25.79 -21.60 2.01
N SER A 192 -24.85 -20.65 1.98
CA SER A 192 -23.80 -20.54 3.01
C SER A 192 -23.63 -19.15 3.61
N GLY A 193 -24.45 -18.17 3.22
CA GLY A 193 -24.31 -16.80 3.72
C GLY A 193 -22.99 -16.17 3.31
N SER A 194 -22.50 -16.46 2.11
CA SER A 194 -21.21 -15.96 1.66
C SER A 194 -21.14 -15.68 0.16
N VAL A 195 -20.14 -14.92 -0.24
CA VAL A 195 -19.77 -14.70 -1.64
C VAL A 195 -18.35 -15.23 -1.84
N ILE A 196 -18.15 -16.00 -2.92
CA ILE A 196 -16.83 -16.54 -3.27
C ILE A 196 -16.32 -15.80 -4.51
N ILE A 197 -15.05 -15.42 -4.50
CA ILE A 197 -14.38 -14.75 -5.61
C ILE A 197 -13.15 -15.58 -5.96
N CYS A 198 -12.94 -15.84 -7.23
CA CYS A 198 -11.71 -16.49 -7.71
C CYS A 198 -11.10 -15.64 -8.82
N ALA A 199 -9.78 -15.66 -8.93
CA ALA A 199 -9.10 -15.11 -10.09
C ALA A 199 -7.80 -15.87 -10.42
N GLU A 200 -7.42 -15.85 -11.69
CA GLU A 200 -6.18 -16.42 -12.20
C GLU A 200 -5.66 -15.56 -13.36
N SER A 201 -4.33 -15.55 -13.55
CA SER A 201 -3.73 -14.84 -14.67
C SER A 201 -4.09 -15.48 -16.01
N VAL A 202 -4.31 -14.65 -17.00
CA VAL A 202 -4.57 -15.07 -18.39
C VAL A 202 -3.65 -14.32 -19.33
N ASP A 203 -3.06 -15.04 -20.28
CA ASP A 203 -2.24 -14.45 -21.33
C ASP A 203 -3.10 -13.92 -22.49
N GLU A 204 -4.19 -14.64 -22.78
CA GLU A 204 -5.15 -14.34 -23.84
C GLU A 204 -6.58 -14.59 -23.33
N PHE A 205 -7.54 -13.77 -23.76
CA PHE A 205 -8.96 -14.00 -23.48
C PHE A 205 -9.82 -13.50 -24.65
N PRO A 206 -10.73 -14.33 -25.20
CA PRO A 206 -11.58 -13.93 -26.33
C PRO A 206 -12.37 -12.65 -26.06
N GLY A 207 -12.20 -11.64 -26.91
CA GLY A 207 -12.90 -10.35 -26.82
C GLY A 207 -12.26 -9.32 -25.86
N ALA A 208 -11.20 -9.67 -25.14
CA ALA A 208 -10.47 -8.72 -24.30
C ALA A 208 -9.24 -8.17 -25.02
N ASP A 209 -9.09 -6.84 -25.04
CA ASP A 209 -7.88 -6.16 -25.51
C ASP A 209 -6.81 -6.17 -24.40
N ILE A 210 -6.03 -7.25 -24.38
CA ILE A 210 -5.00 -7.46 -23.36
C ILE A 210 -3.76 -6.64 -23.72
N PRO A 211 -3.30 -5.74 -22.83
CA PRO A 211 -2.11 -4.94 -23.10
C PRO A 211 -0.88 -5.84 -23.27
N PRO A 212 0.11 -5.45 -24.09
CA PRO A 212 1.36 -6.18 -24.22
C PRO A 212 2.14 -6.18 -22.90
N GLU A 213 2.96 -7.21 -22.66
CA GLU A 213 3.81 -7.25 -21.46
C GLU A 213 4.72 -6.01 -21.38
N PRO A 214 4.84 -5.37 -20.21
CA PRO A 214 5.66 -4.18 -20.05
C PRO A 214 7.13 -4.53 -20.32
N LYS A 215 7.75 -3.75 -21.22
CA LYS A 215 9.19 -3.85 -21.55
C LYS A 215 9.98 -2.81 -20.75
N GLY A 216 11.22 -3.14 -20.38
CA GLY A 216 12.16 -2.19 -19.75
C GLY A 216 12.68 -2.65 -18.40
N TRP A 217 13.62 -1.87 -17.85
CA TRP A 217 14.22 -2.17 -16.54
C TRP A 217 13.16 -2.08 -15.45
N GLY A 218 13.04 -3.12 -14.65
CA GLY A 218 12.06 -3.15 -13.58
C GLY A 218 10.61 -3.24 -14.07
N GLY A 219 10.33 -3.54 -15.34
CA GLY A 219 9.00 -3.88 -15.88
C GLY A 219 8.85 -5.39 -16.10
N ALA A 220 7.78 -6.00 -15.59
CA ALA A 220 7.39 -7.37 -15.96
C ALA A 220 5.91 -7.62 -15.68
N ARG A 221 5.34 -8.66 -16.30
CA ARG A 221 4.02 -9.16 -15.96
C ARG A 221 4.08 -10.16 -14.81
N MET A 222 3.30 -9.91 -13.77
CA MET A 222 3.11 -10.83 -12.65
C MET A 222 2.19 -11.98 -13.07
N ILE A 223 2.38 -13.14 -12.44
CA ILE A 223 1.47 -14.27 -12.58
C ILE A 223 0.67 -14.41 -11.30
N VAL A 224 -0.63 -14.18 -11.37
CA VAL A 224 -1.60 -14.56 -10.34
C VAL A 224 -1.90 -16.05 -10.55
N ARG A 225 -1.20 -16.93 -9.83
CA ARG A 225 -1.39 -18.39 -9.95
C ARG A 225 -2.76 -18.79 -9.44
N SER A 226 -3.14 -18.21 -8.31
CA SER A 226 -4.48 -18.33 -7.77
C SER A 226 -4.79 -17.15 -6.86
N PHE A 227 -6.01 -16.66 -6.96
CA PHE A 227 -6.61 -15.77 -5.99
C PHE A 227 -7.96 -16.37 -5.59
N SER A 228 -8.26 -16.34 -4.31
CA SER A 228 -9.50 -16.86 -3.75
C SER A 228 -9.94 -15.94 -2.63
N GLY A 229 -11.17 -15.46 -2.68
CA GLY A 229 -11.79 -14.62 -1.66
C GLY A 229 -13.07 -15.28 -1.17
N LEU A 230 -13.29 -15.24 0.14
CA LEU A 230 -14.52 -15.64 0.79
C LEU A 230 -14.99 -14.48 1.67
N VAL A 231 -16.15 -13.92 1.34
CA VAL A 231 -16.81 -12.89 2.12
C VAL A 231 -18.00 -13.54 2.81
N THR A 232 -17.87 -13.83 4.10
CA THR A 232 -18.96 -14.37 4.92
C THR A 232 -19.75 -13.23 5.52
N ILE A 233 -21.07 -13.23 5.28
CA ILE A 233 -21.99 -12.18 5.72
C ILE A 233 -22.37 -12.45 7.17
N LEU A 234 -22.05 -11.52 8.08
CA LEU A 234 -22.40 -11.63 9.50
C LEU A 234 -23.62 -10.76 9.83
N SER A 235 -23.74 -9.62 9.16
CA SER A 235 -24.89 -8.71 9.20
C SER A 235 -24.88 -7.86 7.92
N PRO A 236 -25.87 -6.97 7.68
CA PRO A 236 -25.82 -6.03 6.55
C PRO A 236 -24.63 -5.04 6.60
N THR A 237 -24.00 -4.87 7.77
CA THR A 237 -22.88 -3.95 8.01
C THR A 237 -21.61 -4.64 8.49
N ASP A 238 -21.62 -5.96 8.63
CA ASP A 238 -20.49 -6.73 9.14
C ASP A 238 -20.24 -7.94 8.27
N ALA A 239 -18.99 -8.13 7.86
CA ALA A 239 -18.57 -9.29 7.08
C ALA A 239 -17.21 -9.78 7.53
N ARG A 240 -17.02 -11.11 7.53
CA ARG A 240 -15.71 -11.72 7.70
C ARG A 240 -15.13 -12.00 6.32
N THR A 241 -13.99 -11.40 6.02
CA THR A 241 -13.32 -11.55 4.73
C THR A 241 -12.06 -12.38 4.89
N CYS A 242 -11.94 -13.42 4.07
CA CYS A 242 -10.76 -14.25 3.95
C CYS A 242 -10.27 -14.21 2.49
N LEU A 243 -9.06 -13.73 2.24
CA LEU A 243 -8.43 -13.69 0.92
C LEU A 243 -7.18 -14.56 0.93
N ILE A 244 -7.01 -15.42 -0.06
CA ILE A 244 -5.78 -16.17 -0.31
C ILE A 244 -5.27 -15.78 -1.70
N ALA A 245 -4.02 -15.36 -1.78
CA ALA A 245 -3.37 -15.00 -3.03
C ALA A 245 -2.02 -15.72 -3.15
N ASN A 246 -1.81 -16.41 -4.26
CA ASN A 246 -0.52 -16.92 -4.70
C ASN A 246 -0.11 -16.14 -5.95
N ILE A 247 0.85 -15.23 -5.77
CA ILE A 247 1.30 -14.28 -6.78
C ILE A 247 2.80 -14.45 -6.97
N ASP A 248 3.20 -14.68 -8.21
CA ASP A 248 4.59 -14.62 -8.65
C ASP A 248 4.87 -13.24 -9.25
N PRO A 249 5.58 -12.35 -8.54
CA PRO A 249 5.81 -10.99 -9.00
C PRO A 249 6.89 -10.92 -10.10
N ARG A 250 7.53 -12.06 -10.47
CA ARG A 250 8.67 -12.11 -11.40
C ARG A 250 9.73 -11.04 -11.08
N LEU A 251 10.11 -10.96 -9.81
CA LEU A 251 11.12 -10.03 -9.31
C LEU A 251 12.46 -10.73 -9.18
N SER A 252 13.52 -10.11 -9.72
CA SER A 252 14.91 -10.53 -9.50
C SER A 252 15.44 -10.09 -8.12
N LEU A 253 14.57 -10.02 -7.11
CA LEU A 253 14.93 -9.65 -5.74
C LEU A 253 15.14 -10.89 -4.88
N PRO A 254 15.96 -10.80 -3.81
CA PRO A 254 16.07 -11.87 -2.84
C PRO A 254 14.67 -12.22 -2.29
N GLN A 255 14.32 -13.51 -2.31
CA GLN A 255 13.00 -13.98 -1.89
C GLN A 255 12.59 -13.48 -0.50
N LYS A 256 13.55 -13.35 0.44
CA LYS A 256 13.31 -12.80 1.78
C LYS A 256 12.73 -11.38 1.76
N LEU A 257 13.14 -10.55 0.80
CA LEU A 257 12.64 -9.18 0.65
C LEU A 257 11.24 -9.16 0.04
N ILE A 258 10.98 -10.04 -0.94
CA ILE A 258 9.65 -10.22 -1.54
C ILE A 258 8.67 -10.67 -0.45
N ASP A 259 9.03 -11.70 0.30
CA ASP A 259 8.24 -12.21 1.42
C ASP A 259 7.95 -11.11 2.45
N PHE A 260 8.97 -10.33 2.83
CA PHE A 260 8.80 -9.23 3.78
C PHE A 260 7.83 -8.17 3.26
N SER A 261 8.01 -7.72 2.02
CA SER A 261 7.16 -6.70 1.41
C SER A 261 5.71 -7.18 1.30
N MET A 262 5.50 -8.39 0.80
CA MET A 262 4.15 -8.92 0.61
C MET A 262 3.42 -9.14 1.95
N LYS A 263 4.11 -9.64 2.98
CA LYS A 263 3.53 -9.78 4.34
C LYS A 263 3.08 -8.44 4.91
N LYS A 264 3.80 -7.35 4.65
CA LYS A 264 3.49 -6.01 5.17
C LYS A 264 2.40 -5.30 4.38
N MET A 265 2.43 -5.37 3.05
CA MET A 265 1.50 -4.63 2.19
C MET A 265 0.10 -5.22 2.17
N CYS A 266 -0.03 -6.55 2.20
CA CYS A 266 -1.33 -7.21 2.06
C CYS A 266 -2.31 -6.86 3.21
N GLY A 267 -1.84 -6.68 4.44
CA GLY A 267 -2.69 -6.28 5.58
C GLY A 267 -3.33 -4.89 5.44
N VAL A 268 -2.68 -3.98 4.70
CA VAL A 268 -3.21 -2.62 4.46
C VAL A 268 -4.38 -2.63 3.47
N LEU A 269 -4.45 -3.64 2.60
CA LEU A 269 -5.46 -3.72 1.53
C LEU A 269 -6.88 -3.74 2.09
N LEU A 270 -7.17 -4.63 3.05
CA LEU A 270 -8.51 -4.72 3.65
C LEU A 270 -8.90 -3.44 4.41
N LEU A 271 -7.94 -2.77 5.06
CA LEU A 271 -8.17 -1.48 5.69
C LEU A 271 -8.53 -0.39 4.66
N CYS A 272 -7.83 -0.33 3.52
CA CYS A 272 -8.15 0.61 2.45
C CYS A 272 -9.54 0.34 1.84
N LEU A 273 -9.91 -0.93 1.67
CA LEU A 273 -11.25 -1.34 1.23
C LEU A 273 -12.33 -0.82 2.18
N GLN A 274 -12.17 -1.04 3.50
CA GLN A 274 -13.10 -0.51 4.51
C GLN A 274 -13.23 1.02 4.43
N LYS A 275 -12.11 1.73 4.30
CA LYS A 275 -12.09 3.20 4.18
C LYS A 275 -12.83 3.66 2.93
N MET A 276 -12.66 2.98 1.81
CA MET A 276 -13.32 3.33 0.56
C MET A 276 -14.83 3.05 0.61
N ALA A 277 -15.25 1.91 1.17
CA ALA A 277 -16.67 1.63 1.39
C ALA A 277 -17.33 2.69 2.29
N LYS A 278 -16.68 3.08 3.40
CA LYS A 278 -17.16 4.19 4.25
C LYS A 278 -17.18 5.54 3.51
N LYS A 279 -16.25 5.78 2.58
CA LYS A 279 -16.21 7.00 1.75
C LYS A 279 -17.42 7.07 0.80
N ILE A 280 -17.87 5.93 0.26
CA ILE A 280 -19.09 5.86 -0.57
C ILE A 280 -20.31 6.31 0.24
N VAL A 281 -20.48 5.76 1.44
CA VAL A 281 -21.59 6.10 2.34
C VAL A 281 -21.58 7.59 2.72
N LYS A 282 -20.40 8.15 3.02
CA LYS A 282 -20.24 9.57 3.37
C LYS A 282 -20.51 10.50 2.19
N ASN A 283 -20.14 10.09 0.97
CA ASN A 283 -20.21 10.92 -0.24
C ASN A 283 -20.99 10.21 -1.36
N PRO A 284 -22.28 9.91 -1.16
CA PRO A 284 -23.05 9.10 -2.09
C PRO A 284 -23.17 9.75 -3.46
N LYS A 285 -23.12 11.08 -3.57
CA LYS A 285 -23.20 11.78 -4.86
C LYS A 285 -21.85 11.87 -5.59
N LYS A 286 -20.79 12.21 -4.85
CA LYS A 286 -19.49 12.60 -5.44
C LYS A 286 -18.54 11.42 -5.66
N SER A 287 -18.66 10.33 -4.90
CA SER A 287 -17.75 9.18 -5.02
C SER A 287 -17.85 8.51 -6.39
N GLU A 288 -16.71 8.24 -7.05
CA GLU A 288 -16.67 7.52 -8.35
C GLU A 288 -17.36 6.15 -8.28
N HIS A 289 -17.13 5.40 -7.21
CA HIS A 289 -17.83 4.12 -6.99
C HIS A 289 -19.35 4.31 -6.93
N ALA A 290 -19.82 5.37 -6.27
CA ALA A 290 -21.24 5.65 -6.21
C ALA A 290 -21.81 6.08 -7.57
N LYS A 291 -21.02 6.78 -8.39
CA LYS A 291 -21.38 7.07 -9.78
C LYS A 291 -21.53 5.77 -10.59
N HIS A 292 -20.58 4.84 -10.45
CA HIS A 292 -20.67 3.51 -11.08
C HIS A 292 -21.92 2.75 -10.64
N MET A 293 -22.25 2.79 -9.34
CA MET A 293 -23.47 2.18 -8.81
C MET A 293 -24.74 2.71 -9.49
N ARG A 294 -24.79 4.01 -9.78
CA ARG A 294 -25.93 4.64 -10.46
C ARG A 294 -25.93 4.43 -11.96
N SER A 295 -24.77 4.34 -12.61
CA SER A 295 -24.69 4.13 -14.05
C SER A 295 -25.02 2.69 -14.44
N ASP A 296 -24.68 1.72 -13.59
CA ASP A 296 -24.93 0.29 -13.82
C ASP A 296 -26.16 -0.19 -13.01
N LYS A 297 -27.33 0.40 -13.30
CA LYS A 297 -28.60 0.07 -12.62
C LYS A 297 -28.96 -1.41 -12.75
N ALA A 298 -28.75 -1.98 -13.94
CA ALA A 298 -29.03 -3.39 -14.22
C ALA A 298 -28.32 -4.34 -13.24
N PHE A 299 -27.08 -4.02 -12.86
CA PHE A 299 -26.37 -4.82 -11.87
C PHE A 299 -26.75 -4.46 -10.43
N TYR A 300 -26.68 -3.18 -10.06
CA TYR A 300 -26.80 -2.78 -8.66
C TYR A 300 -28.25 -2.70 -8.16
N GLU A 301 -29.12 -2.06 -8.93
CA GLU A 301 -30.51 -1.79 -8.57
C GLU A 301 -31.41 -2.98 -8.90
N ASP A 302 -31.26 -3.56 -10.10
CA ASP A 302 -32.19 -4.60 -10.57
C ASP A 302 -31.78 -6.02 -10.14
N TRP A 303 -30.49 -6.27 -9.88
CA TRP A 303 -29.99 -7.62 -9.58
C TRP A 303 -29.43 -7.77 -8.16
N LEU A 304 -28.46 -6.96 -7.76
CA LEU A 304 -27.76 -7.13 -6.48
C LEU A 304 -28.63 -6.70 -5.29
N LEU A 305 -29.30 -5.54 -5.38
CA LEU A 305 -30.10 -4.99 -4.31
C LEU A 305 -31.27 -5.90 -3.90
N PRO A 306 -32.11 -6.43 -4.80
CA PRO A 306 -33.23 -7.30 -4.43
C PRO A 306 -32.76 -8.61 -3.79
N LYS A 307 -31.66 -9.19 -4.29
CA LYS A 307 -31.05 -10.38 -3.69
C LYS A 307 -30.58 -10.13 -2.27
N PHE A 308 -29.92 -8.99 -2.04
CA PHE A 308 -29.41 -8.63 -0.73
C PHE A 308 -30.54 -8.31 0.26
N GLN A 309 -31.60 -7.64 -0.21
CA GLN A 309 -32.83 -7.41 0.56
C GLN A 309 -33.50 -8.74 0.96
N ALA A 310 -33.74 -9.63 -0.01
CA ALA A 310 -34.33 -10.94 0.25
C ALA A 310 -33.50 -11.76 1.25
N TYR A 311 -32.16 -11.67 1.18
CA TYR A 311 -31.28 -12.31 2.15
C TYR A 311 -31.41 -11.70 3.56
N CYS A 312 -31.47 -10.36 3.67
CA CYS A 312 -31.68 -9.67 4.94
C CYS A 312 -33.05 -10.02 5.56
N ASP A 313 -34.12 -10.00 4.76
CA ASP A 313 -35.48 -10.33 5.20
C ASP A 313 -35.56 -11.76 5.74
N LYS A 314 -34.95 -12.72 5.03
CA LYS A 314 -34.86 -14.13 5.48
C LYS A 314 -34.11 -14.27 6.81
N LYS A 315 -33.16 -13.38 7.10
CA LYS A 315 -32.40 -13.34 8.37
C LYS A 315 -33.05 -12.50 9.46
N GLY A 316 -34.14 -11.79 9.16
CA GLY A 316 -34.75 -10.82 10.08
C GLY A 316 -33.86 -9.60 10.33
N TRP A 317 -33.00 -9.25 9.38
CA TRP A 317 -32.12 -8.08 9.47
C TRP A 317 -32.73 -6.87 8.77
N VAL A 318 -32.50 -5.69 9.34
CA VAL A 318 -32.88 -4.43 8.70
C VAL A 318 -31.74 -3.99 7.78
N MET A 319 -32.02 -3.92 6.48
CA MET A 319 -31.03 -3.46 5.50
C MET A 319 -30.81 -1.95 5.64
N PRO A 320 -29.55 -1.47 5.76
CA PRO A 320 -29.26 -0.05 5.76
C PRO A 320 -29.56 0.58 4.40
N PRO A 321 -29.96 1.85 4.34
CA PRO A 321 -30.25 2.52 3.08
C PRO A 321 -28.97 2.65 2.23
N VAL A 322 -29.05 2.23 0.97
CA VAL A 322 -27.95 2.39 -0.01
C VAL A 322 -28.00 3.81 -0.57
N GLY A 323 -27.40 4.75 0.14
CA GLY A 323 -27.45 6.18 -0.18
C GLY A 323 -26.98 6.52 -1.60
N ALA A 324 -26.12 5.69 -2.20
CA ALA A 324 -25.65 5.86 -3.57
C ALA A 324 -26.75 5.72 -4.63
N LEU A 325 -27.77 4.89 -4.38
CA LEU A 325 -28.89 4.64 -5.30
C LEU A 325 -30.08 5.57 -5.01
N ASN A 326 -30.24 6.04 -3.77
CA ASN A 326 -31.33 6.93 -3.35
C ASN A 326 -31.10 8.43 -3.60
N VAL A 327 -30.21 8.77 -4.54
CA VAL A 327 -29.96 10.17 -4.87
C VAL A 327 -31.11 10.63 -5.78
N PRO A 328 -32.00 11.56 -5.35
CA PRO A 328 -33.01 12.09 -6.24
C PRO A 328 -32.28 12.65 -7.47
N GLU A 329 -32.68 12.22 -8.66
CA GLU A 329 -32.16 12.75 -9.91
C GLU A 329 -32.32 14.26 -9.82
N TYR A 330 -31.20 14.95 -9.64
CA TYR A 330 -31.21 16.40 -9.60
C TYR A 330 -31.61 16.79 -11.00
N THR A 331 -32.89 17.14 -11.16
CA THR A 331 -33.43 17.67 -12.41
C THR A 331 -32.48 18.81 -12.73
N LYS A 332 -31.70 18.62 -13.80
CA LYS A 332 -30.58 19.48 -14.19
C LYS A 332 -31.17 20.84 -14.55
N LYS A 333 -31.58 21.62 -13.55
CA LYS A 333 -31.95 23.01 -13.69
C LYS A 333 -30.66 23.67 -14.15
N SER A 334 -30.71 24.13 -15.39
CA SER A 334 -29.65 24.78 -16.13
C SER A 334 -29.25 26.12 -15.50
N SER A 335 -28.77 26.12 -14.26
CA SER A 335 -28.14 27.28 -13.63
C SER A 335 -26.64 27.15 -13.81
N SER A 336 -26.14 27.84 -14.83
CA SER A 336 -24.76 27.84 -15.33
C SER A 336 -23.77 28.64 -14.48
N PHE A 337 -23.93 28.71 -13.16
CA PHE A 337 -23.05 29.54 -12.31
C PHE A 337 -22.91 28.88 -10.92
N ASP A 338 -21.67 28.74 -10.45
CA ASP A 338 -21.24 28.42 -9.08
C ASP A 338 -20.97 26.94 -8.70
N GLU A 339 -20.06 26.26 -9.42
CA GLU A 339 -19.32 25.10 -8.87
C GLU A 339 -17.80 25.36 -8.90
N GLU A 340 -17.32 26.27 -8.03
CA GLU A 340 -15.93 26.29 -7.59
C GLU A 340 -15.90 26.38 -6.06
N ALA A 341 -15.28 25.36 -5.44
CA ALA A 341 -14.79 25.27 -4.05
C ALA A 341 -15.39 24.10 -3.25
N ASP A 342 -14.95 22.86 -3.52
CA ASP A 342 -14.86 21.83 -2.46
C ASP A 342 -13.99 20.60 -2.82
N ASP A 343 -12.94 20.77 -3.64
CA ASP A 343 -11.91 19.74 -3.81
C ASP A 343 -10.61 20.18 -3.11
N PHE A 344 -10.55 19.96 -1.79
CA PHE A 344 -9.30 19.94 -1.04
C PHE A 344 -8.87 18.48 -0.84
N VAL A 345 -8.15 17.96 -1.83
CA VAL A 345 -7.37 16.73 -1.69
C VAL A 345 -6.21 17.02 -0.75
N VAL A 346 -6.05 16.18 0.27
CA VAL A 346 -4.84 16.15 1.11
C VAL A 346 -3.72 15.59 0.24
N SER A 347 -3.01 16.47 -0.47
CA SER A 347 -1.71 16.18 -1.07
C SER A 347 -0.64 16.47 -0.02
N GLU A 348 -0.16 15.42 0.64
CA GLU A 348 1.21 15.41 1.16
C GLU A 348 2.13 15.13 -0.02
N ASP A 349 2.64 16.18 -0.67
CA ASP A 349 3.98 16.11 -1.26
C ASP A 349 4.57 17.51 -1.48
N GLY A 350 5.67 17.77 -0.81
CA GLY A 350 6.55 18.90 -1.08
C GLY A 350 7.74 18.41 -1.90
N GLY A 351 7.85 18.83 -3.16
CA GLY A 351 8.95 18.35 -4.01
C GLY A 351 8.95 18.89 -5.44
N LYS A 352 9.26 20.17 -5.56
CA LYS A 352 9.67 20.97 -6.74
C LYS A 352 10.07 20.26 -8.07
N THR A 353 9.44 20.78 -9.13
CA THR A 353 10.01 21.25 -10.43
C THR A 353 10.78 20.28 -11.34
N PHE A 354 10.23 20.07 -12.55
CA PHE A 354 11.00 20.23 -13.79
C PHE A 354 10.11 20.77 -14.92
N SER A 355 10.60 21.82 -15.57
CA SER A 355 10.06 22.55 -16.71
C SER A 355 10.27 21.80 -18.02
N SER A 356 9.30 21.89 -18.94
CA SER A 356 9.53 22.07 -20.39
C SER A 356 8.24 21.82 -21.18
N LEU A 357 7.65 22.88 -21.73
CA LEU A 357 7.05 22.84 -23.07
C LEU A 357 6.81 24.27 -23.53
N SER A 358 7.75 24.74 -24.38
CA SER A 358 7.54 25.81 -25.33
C SER A 358 6.80 25.28 -26.56
N ASP A 359 6.24 26.22 -27.30
CA ASP A 359 5.81 26.12 -28.70
C ASP A 359 4.43 25.51 -28.95
N ILE A 360 3.45 26.39 -29.23
CA ILE A 360 2.74 26.46 -30.51
C ILE A 360 2.11 27.86 -30.63
N THR A 361 2.09 28.31 -31.88
CA THR A 361 1.98 29.65 -32.46
C THR A 361 0.56 30.24 -32.51
N ASP A 362 0.52 31.52 -32.90
CA ASP A 362 -0.51 32.23 -33.67
C ASP A 362 -1.84 32.59 -32.97
N ASP A 363 -2.06 33.89 -32.70
CA ASP A 363 -2.57 34.86 -33.70
C ASP A 363 -3.24 36.06 -33.01
N GLY A 364 -3.19 37.22 -33.67
CA GLY A 364 -4.24 38.23 -33.53
C GLY A 364 -3.88 39.51 -32.79
N SER A 365 -3.07 40.34 -33.43
CA SER A 365 -3.01 41.78 -33.16
C SER A 365 -4.35 42.47 -33.44
N SER A 366 -4.93 43.16 -32.46
CA SER A 366 -5.75 44.34 -32.72
C SER A 366 -5.73 45.29 -31.52
N SER A 367 -5.10 46.44 -31.78
CA SER A 367 -5.09 47.65 -30.98
C SER A 367 -6.49 48.25 -30.81
N MET A 368 -6.87 48.64 -29.59
CA MET A 368 -7.56 49.92 -29.36
C MET A 368 -7.26 50.43 -27.94
N SER A 369 -6.83 51.68 -27.89
CA SER A 369 -6.65 52.49 -26.69
C SER A 369 -7.99 52.97 -26.14
N SER A 370 -8.15 52.94 -24.81
CA SER A 370 -8.87 54.00 -24.09
C SER A 370 -8.50 53.97 -22.62
N GLY A 371 -7.96 55.09 -22.12
CA GLY A 371 -7.69 55.31 -20.72
C GLY A 371 -8.97 55.34 -19.87
N GLY A 372 -8.84 54.97 -18.61
CA GLY A 372 -9.94 54.99 -17.66
C GLY A 372 -9.48 54.70 -16.24
N THR A 373 -9.24 55.77 -15.48
CA THR A 373 -9.00 55.81 -14.03
C THR A 373 -9.97 54.93 -13.24
N ARG A 374 -9.47 53.90 -12.53
CA ARG A 374 -10.22 53.25 -11.43
C ARG A 374 -9.32 52.50 -10.45
N GLY A 375 -8.49 53.24 -9.73
CA GLY A 375 -7.91 52.80 -8.47
C GLY A 375 -8.92 52.98 -7.32
N LYS A 376 -8.93 52.04 -6.37
CA LYS A 376 -9.70 52.02 -5.09
C LYS A 376 -11.05 51.26 -5.09
N SER A 377 -11.06 49.96 -5.42
CA SER A 377 -12.10 49.05 -4.88
C SER A 377 -11.63 47.63 -4.50
N ARG A 378 -10.37 47.25 -4.72
CA ARG A 378 -9.86 45.90 -4.42
C ARG A 378 -9.47 45.64 -2.95
N SER A 379 -9.43 46.65 -2.07
CA SER A 379 -8.97 46.46 -0.69
C SER A 379 -10.04 45.96 0.29
N VAL A 380 -11.33 46.08 -0.04
CA VAL A 380 -12.44 45.66 0.84
C VAL A 380 -12.69 44.16 0.72
N LEU A 381 -12.64 43.60 -0.50
CA LEU A 381 -12.87 42.17 -0.74
C LEU A 381 -11.77 41.29 -0.10
N SER A 382 -10.51 41.72 -0.18
CA SER A 382 -9.37 41.03 0.43
C SER A 382 -9.51 40.90 1.97
N ARG A 383 -9.98 41.96 2.64
CA ARG A 383 -10.21 41.93 4.10
C ARG A 383 -11.40 41.04 4.49
N ALA A 384 -12.43 40.97 3.65
CA ALA A 384 -13.58 40.09 3.88
C ALA A 384 -13.19 38.61 3.75
N VAL A 385 -12.45 38.25 2.68
CA VAL A 385 -11.95 36.88 2.46
C VAL A 385 -11.02 36.45 3.59
N HIS A 386 -10.16 37.34 4.08
CA HIS A 386 -9.26 37.00 5.19
C HIS A 386 -9.99 36.79 6.52
N LYS A 387 -11.03 37.59 6.82
CA LYS A 387 -11.88 37.40 8.00
C LYS A 387 -12.67 36.08 7.96
N VAL A 388 -13.19 35.70 6.79
CA VAL A 388 -13.91 34.43 6.60
C VAL A 388 -12.95 33.25 6.76
N SER A 389 -11.76 33.31 6.14
CA SER A 389 -10.73 32.27 6.28
C SER A 389 -10.30 32.06 7.75
N LYS A 390 -10.10 33.15 8.50
CA LYS A 390 -9.76 33.09 9.93
C LYS A 390 -10.87 32.44 10.77
N LYS A 391 -12.14 32.81 10.56
CA LYS A 391 -13.28 32.20 11.26
C LYS A 391 -13.46 30.72 10.93
N VAL A 392 -13.21 30.30 9.68
CA VAL A 392 -13.26 28.88 9.29
C VAL A 392 -12.15 28.09 9.98
N LYS A 393 -10.95 28.66 10.08
CA LYS A 393 -9.83 28.03 10.79
C LYS A 393 -10.11 27.87 12.28
N GLU A 394 -10.61 28.92 12.95
CA GLU A 394 -10.99 28.87 14.37
C GLU A 394 -12.09 27.85 14.66
N ARG A 395 -13.09 27.71 13.75
CA ARG A 395 -14.13 26.67 13.88
C ARG A 395 -13.57 25.26 13.73
N LYS A 396 -12.61 25.05 12.82
CA LYS A 396 -11.92 23.75 12.65
C LYS A 396 -11.09 23.40 13.88
N GLU A 397 -10.32 24.34 14.42
CA GLU A 397 -9.51 24.13 15.63
C GLU A 397 -10.39 23.84 16.85
N LYS A 398 -11.50 24.58 17.02
CA LYS A 398 -12.44 24.33 18.12
C LYS A 398 -13.16 22.98 18.02
N LYS A 399 -13.44 22.51 16.79
CA LYS A 399 -14.00 21.17 16.57
C LYS A 399 -12.98 20.06 16.89
N LEU A 400 -11.74 20.24 16.44
CA LEU A 400 -10.65 19.30 16.71
C LEU A 400 -10.34 19.19 18.21
N GLU A 401 -10.34 20.32 18.92
CA GLU A 401 -10.12 20.34 20.37
C GLU A 401 -11.26 19.63 21.12
N LYS A 402 -12.51 19.79 20.69
CA LYS A 402 -13.65 19.07 21.26
C LYS A 402 -13.55 17.57 21.04
N GLU A 403 -13.15 17.13 19.84
CA GLU A 403 -12.91 15.70 19.55
C GLU A 403 -11.76 15.14 20.40
N ARG A 404 -10.69 15.91 20.61
CA ARG A 404 -9.55 15.52 21.44
C ARG A 404 -9.94 15.37 22.92
N GLN A 405 -10.76 16.28 23.44
CA GLN A 405 -11.27 16.18 24.81
C GLN A 405 -12.22 15.00 25.01
N GLU A 406 -13.02 14.65 24.00
CA GLU A 406 -13.91 13.48 24.06
C GLU A 406 -13.09 12.18 24.14
N ILE A 407 -12.04 12.04 23.33
CA ILE A 407 -11.13 10.89 23.36
C ILE A 407 -10.44 10.75 24.72
N LEU A 408 -9.98 11.87 25.31
CA LEU A 408 -9.36 11.86 26.64
C LEU A 408 -10.35 11.43 27.72
N ARG A 409 -11.60 11.93 27.67
CA ARG A 409 -12.65 11.52 28.62
C ARG A 409 -12.99 10.04 28.48
N GLU A 410 -13.04 9.51 27.26
CA GLU A 410 -13.28 8.09 27.00
C GLU A 410 -12.12 7.21 27.51
N ALA A 411 -10.87 7.66 27.31
CA ALA A 411 -9.68 6.99 27.84
C ALA A 411 -9.66 6.95 29.38
N GLU A 412 -10.01 8.06 30.04
CA GLU A 412 -10.12 8.13 31.51
C GLU A 412 -11.24 7.21 32.03
N ALA A 413 -12.41 7.21 31.39
CA ALA A 413 -13.50 6.31 31.75
C ALA A 413 -13.09 4.84 31.61
N ASN A 414 -12.31 4.49 30.59
CA ASN A 414 -11.79 3.14 30.39
C ASN A 414 -10.69 2.77 31.39
N MET A 415 -9.79 3.69 31.76
CA MET A 415 -8.82 3.46 32.85
C MET A 415 -9.51 3.22 34.20
N THR A 416 -10.59 3.94 34.47
CA THR A 416 -11.35 3.77 35.73
C THR A 416 -12.00 2.39 35.81
N LYS A 417 -12.44 1.83 34.68
CA LYS A 417 -12.95 0.44 34.59
C LYS A 417 -11.86 -0.61 34.80
N ILE A 418 -10.62 -0.33 34.37
CA ILE A 418 -9.47 -1.23 34.55
C ILE A 418 -9.00 -1.26 36.02
N ASN A 419 -9.14 -0.16 36.76
CA ASN A 419 -8.79 -0.10 38.18
C ASN A 419 -9.72 -0.93 39.09
N HIS A 420 -10.81 -1.50 38.57
CA HIS A 420 -11.64 -2.49 39.28
C HIS A 420 -11.21 -3.95 39.06
N VAL A 421 -10.05 -4.21 38.45
CA VAL A 421 -9.51 -5.56 38.30
C VAL A 421 -8.89 -6.04 39.63
N SER A 422 -9.67 -6.89 40.32
CA SER A 422 -9.39 -7.82 41.42
C SER A 422 -8.13 -7.61 42.29
N PRO A 423 -8.29 -7.36 43.61
CA PRO A 423 -7.22 -7.34 44.62
C PRO A 423 -6.24 -8.53 44.58
N LYS A 424 -6.67 -9.67 44.00
CA LYS A 424 -5.81 -10.86 43.83
C LYS A 424 -4.61 -10.62 42.91
N LEU A 425 -4.70 -9.71 41.94
CA LEU A 425 -3.59 -9.45 41.01
C LEU A 425 -2.47 -8.64 41.68
N MET A 426 -2.84 -7.68 42.52
CA MET A 426 -1.91 -6.85 43.28
C MET A 426 -1.22 -7.62 44.42
N ALA A 427 -1.92 -8.57 45.05
CA ALA A 427 -1.32 -9.49 46.02
C ALA A 427 -0.22 -10.37 45.37
N ARG A 428 -0.47 -10.89 44.16
CA ARG A 428 0.51 -11.69 43.41
C ARG A 428 1.74 -10.90 42.96
N TYR A 429 1.56 -9.61 42.67
CA TYR A 429 2.68 -8.73 42.32
C TYR A 429 3.56 -8.42 43.53
N GLY A 430 2.95 -8.23 44.72
CA GLY A 430 3.67 -8.05 45.97
C GLY A 430 4.52 -9.27 46.36
N GLU A 431 3.99 -10.48 46.20
CA GLU A 431 4.72 -11.74 46.42
C GLU A 431 5.94 -11.89 45.50
N TRP A 432 5.82 -11.45 44.23
CA TRP A 432 6.90 -11.54 43.25
C TRP A 432 8.05 -10.57 43.55
N THR A 433 7.74 -9.39 44.10
CA THR A 433 8.75 -8.37 44.46
C THR A 433 9.46 -8.62 45.80
N ALA A 434 8.93 -9.52 46.64
CA ALA A 434 9.49 -9.84 47.96
C ALA A 434 10.54 -10.96 47.94
N ALA A 435 10.76 -11.62 46.79
CA ALA A 435 11.77 -12.66 46.66
C ALA A 435 13.19 -12.03 46.60
N LYS A 436 14.00 -12.27 47.64
CA LYS A 436 15.39 -11.81 47.72
C LYS A 436 16.28 -12.58 46.74
N PRO A 437 17.17 -11.90 45.99
CA PRO A 437 18.23 -12.55 45.23
C PRO A 437 19.44 -12.75 46.15
N SER A 438 19.60 -13.95 46.72
CA SER A 438 20.80 -14.32 47.47
C SER A 438 21.61 -15.45 46.84
N ASP A 439 21.33 -15.84 45.59
CA ASP A 439 22.15 -16.79 44.86
C ASP A 439 22.33 -16.30 43.42
N VAL A 440 23.54 -15.83 43.11
CA VAL A 440 24.26 -15.85 41.82
C VAL A 440 25.48 -14.94 41.99
N GLU A 441 26.62 -15.56 42.27
CA GLU A 441 27.94 -14.98 42.16
C GLU A 441 28.31 -14.70 40.69
N ASP A 442 29.32 -13.84 40.50
CA ASP A 442 30.02 -13.48 39.26
C ASP A 442 29.42 -12.37 38.36
N SER A 443 29.75 -11.12 38.69
CA SER A 443 30.10 -10.08 37.69
C SER A 443 30.78 -8.84 38.30
N LYS A 444 31.97 -9.01 38.90
CA LYS A 444 32.90 -7.90 39.17
C LYS A 444 34.02 -7.90 38.14
N SER A 445 33.87 -7.18 37.01
CA SER A 445 35.05 -6.77 36.18
C SER A 445 34.80 -5.77 35.04
N LEU A 446 33.73 -4.95 35.03
CA LEU A 446 33.52 -3.99 33.93
C LEU A 446 33.41 -2.50 34.34
N GLY A 447 33.56 -2.18 35.63
CA GLY A 447 33.46 -0.81 36.15
C GLY A 447 34.77 -0.01 36.17
N ASP A 448 35.94 -0.69 36.18
CA ASP A 448 37.21 -0.06 36.56
C ASP A 448 38.17 0.25 35.39
N ARG A 449 37.66 0.43 34.16
CA ARG A 449 38.52 0.70 32.98
C ARG A 449 38.10 1.88 32.09
N LEU A 450 37.43 2.90 32.63
CA LEU A 450 36.98 4.05 31.84
C LEU A 450 37.37 5.43 32.36
N TYR A 451 38.47 5.54 33.12
CA TYR A 451 39.13 6.82 33.36
C TYR A 451 40.63 6.67 33.18
N GLU A 452 41.11 7.06 32.00
CA GLU A 452 42.46 7.61 31.77
C GLU A 452 42.62 7.86 30.26
N LEU A 453 42.83 9.12 29.87
CA LEU A 453 43.65 9.60 28.73
C LEU A 453 43.50 11.15 28.64
N PRO A 454 44.48 11.86 28.06
CA PRO A 454 45.09 13.02 28.70
C PRO A 454 44.70 14.37 28.07
N LEU A 455 44.87 15.42 28.87
CA LEU A 455 44.82 16.83 28.49
C LEU A 455 46.06 17.23 27.67
N TRP A 456 45.87 18.16 26.71
CA TRP A 456 46.74 19.27 26.22
C TRP A 456 46.64 19.46 24.67
N PRO A 457 46.85 20.68 24.09
CA PRO A 457 46.60 22.02 24.63
C PRO A 457 45.78 22.96 23.70
N LEU A 458 45.32 24.07 24.29
CA LEU A 458 44.72 25.24 23.65
C LEU A 458 45.75 26.03 22.83
N GLU A 459 45.66 26.07 21.49
CA GLU A 459 46.32 27.13 20.68
C GLU A 459 45.56 27.57 19.40
N PHE A 460 44.29 27.22 19.22
CA PHE A 460 43.52 27.65 18.01
C PHE A 460 42.70 28.95 18.17
N GLY A 461 42.75 29.59 19.35
CA GLY A 461 41.90 30.73 19.68
C GLY A 461 42.31 32.08 19.09
N LEU A 462 43.59 32.28 18.74
CA LEU A 462 44.09 33.60 18.31
C LEU A 462 43.96 33.87 16.80
N VAL A 463 43.89 32.83 15.96
CA VAL A 463 43.88 32.99 14.49
C VAL A 463 42.49 33.37 13.96
N GLN A 464 41.42 32.94 14.62
CA GLN A 464 40.04 33.23 14.17
C GLN A 464 39.59 34.68 14.43
N HIS A 465 40.12 35.33 15.48
CA HIS A 465 39.74 36.70 15.81
C HIS A 465 40.33 37.73 14.83
N GLN A 466 41.49 37.44 14.21
CA GLN A 466 42.09 38.33 13.21
C GLN A 466 41.46 38.14 11.82
N GLY A 467 41.07 36.91 11.45
CA GLY A 467 40.38 36.64 10.18
C GLY A 467 39.02 37.32 10.07
N LEU A 468 38.23 37.34 11.16
CA LEU A 468 36.92 38.01 11.20
C LEU A 468 37.04 39.54 11.13
N LYS A 469 38.10 40.12 11.70
CA LYS A 469 38.40 41.57 11.58
C LYS A 469 38.86 41.97 10.18
N ALA A 470 39.50 41.06 9.43
CA ALA A 470 39.91 41.31 8.05
C ALA A 470 38.73 41.20 7.07
N LEU A 471 37.84 40.22 7.27
CA LEU A 471 36.64 40.02 6.44
C LEU A 471 35.65 41.19 6.59
N GLY A 472 35.49 41.73 7.80
CA GLY A 472 34.66 42.92 8.06
C GLY A 472 35.17 44.20 7.40
N ARG A 473 36.47 44.29 7.07
CA ARG A 473 37.05 45.43 6.32
C ARG A 473 36.93 45.25 4.80
N LEU A 474 36.84 44.01 4.33
CA LEU A 474 36.78 43.66 2.91
C LEU A 474 35.37 43.80 2.31
N LEU A 475 34.33 43.72 3.14
CA LEU A 475 32.92 43.75 2.72
C LEU A 475 32.25 45.13 2.88
N GLY A 476 33.02 46.21 2.73
CA GLY A 476 32.62 47.61 3.00
C GLY A 476 31.14 47.93 2.87
N GLY A 477 30.47 48.14 4.01
CA GLY A 477 29.06 48.56 4.08
C GLY A 477 28.50 48.43 5.50
N SER A 478 28.11 49.57 6.09
CA SER A 478 27.26 49.63 7.28
C SER A 478 25.86 49.17 6.90
N ASP A 479 25.41 48.04 7.45
CA ASP A 479 24.01 47.58 7.62
C ASP A 479 23.82 46.08 7.37
N TYR A 480 24.66 45.24 7.97
CA TYR A 480 24.33 43.84 8.16
C TYR A 480 23.94 43.59 9.61
N GLY A 481 22.64 43.35 9.83
CA GLY A 481 22.13 42.94 11.13
C GLY A 481 22.79 41.64 11.62
N PRO A 482 22.85 41.40 12.94
CA PRO A 482 23.54 40.26 13.55
C PRO A 482 23.07 38.89 13.02
N THR A 483 21.83 38.80 12.53
CA THR A 483 21.27 37.60 11.88
C THR A 483 22.01 37.24 10.59
N SER A 484 22.42 38.23 9.81
CA SER A 484 23.17 38.05 8.56
C SER A 484 24.60 37.57 8.82
N ILE A 485 25.24 38.08 9.88
CA ILE A 485 26.58 37.65 10.32
C ILE A 485 26.56 36.19 10.80
N CYS A 486 25.54 35.79 11.56
CA CYS A 486 25.38 34.40 12.00
C CYS A 486 25.09 33.44 10.83
N LEU A 487 24.30 33.87 9.84
CA LEU A 487 24.02 33.07 8.64
C LEU A 487 25.28 32.87 7.78
N VAL A 488 26.09 33.92 7.59
CA VAL A 488 27.35 33.85 6.85
C VAL A 488 28.37 32.97 7.59
N ALA A 489 28.50 33.09 8.91
CA ALA A 489 29.37 32.23 9.72
C ALA A 489 28.94 30.75 9.69
N GLY A 490 27.62 30.49 9.72
CA GLY A 490 27.06 29.15 9.55
C GLY A 490 27.36 28.58 8.16
N LEU A 491 27.21 29.38 7.11
CA LEU A 491 27.48 28.97 5.73
C LEU A 491 28.96 28.66 5.50
N ILE A 492 29.87 29.50 6.02
CA ILE A 492 31.32 29.29 5.94
C ILE A 492 31.72 28.00 6.68
N THR A 493 31.10 27.72 7.83
CA THR A 493 31.36 26.48 8.59
C THR A 493 30.89 25.24 7.82
N ILE A 494 29.71 25.28 7.21
CA ILE A 494 29.18 24.20 6.36
C ILE A 494 30.10 23.97 5.16
N LEU A 495 30.55 25.03 4.49
CA LEU A 495 31.44 24.94 3.34
C LEU A 495 32.83 24.40 3.71
N ASN A 496 33.36 24.77 4.88
CA ASN A 496 34.61 24.22 5.40
C ASN A 496 34.49 22.73 5.78
N CYS A 497 33.36 22.32 6.39
CA CYS A 497 33.09 20.91 6.65
C CYS A 497 32.93 20.09 5.36
N ALA A 498 32.25 20.66 4.35
CA ALA A 498 32.13 20.04 3.04
C ALA A 498 33.49 19.94 2.34
N GLY A 499 34.33 20.98 2.40
CA GLY A 499 35.69 20.97 1.86
C GLY A 499 36.58 19.92 2.53
N LEU A 500 36.49 19.79 3.86
CA LEU A 500 37.23 18.75 4.61
C LEU A 500 36.77 17.34 4.22
N PHE A 501 35.46 17.15 4.02
CA PHE A 501 34.86 15.91 3.55
C PHE A 501 35.30 15.56 2.12
N PHE A 502 35.30 16.52 1.20
CA PHE A 502 35.77 16.29 -0.18
C PHE A 502 37.29 16.09 -0.26
N ALA A 503 38.09 16.74 0.57
CA ALA A 503 39.53 16.52 0.64
C ALA A 503 39.88 15.12 1.18
N THR A 504 39.15 14.62 2.19
CA THR A 504 39.32 13.24 2.68
C THR A 504 38.81 12.21 1.67
N PHE A 505 37.73 12.49 0.94
CA PHE A 505 37.24 11.60 -0.11
C PHE A 505 38.13 11.58 -1.36
N GLY A 506 38.68 12.74 -1.77
CA GLY A 506 39.61 12.87 -2.89
C GLY A 506 40.97 12.24 -2.62
N GLY A 507 41.48 12.33 -1.38
CA GLY A 507 42.67 11.59 -0.94
C GLY A 507 42.48 10.07 -1.02
N LEU A 508 41.26 9.57 -0.82
CA LEU A 508 40.94 8.14 -0.89
C LEU A 508 40.83 7.59 -2.32
N GLN A 509 40.40 8.40 -3.31
CA GLN A 509 40.44 7.98 -4.72
C GLN A 509 41.89 7.79 -5.21
N ASN A 510 42.82 8.62 -4.73
CA ASN A 510 44.24 8.45 -5.03
C ASN A 510 44.89 7.28 -4.26
N ALA A 511 44.42 6.96 -3.04
CA ALA A 511 44.93 5.82 -2.26
C ALA A 511 44.49 4.45 -2.83
N LYS A 512 43.36 4.38 -3.54
CA LYS A 512 42.86 3.14 -4.15
C LYS A 512 43.69 2.62 -5.34
N SER A 513 44.70 3.38 -5.78
CA SER A 513 45.65 2.95 -6.81
C SER A 513 46.79 2.07 -6.27
N ARG A 514 46.88 1.81 -4.95
CA ARG A 514 47.89 0.89 -4.38
C ARG A 514 47.20 -0.28 -3.69
N ARG A 515 47.55 -1.50 -4.13
CA ARG A 515 46.93 -2.78 -3.73
C ARG A 515 47.22 -3.14 -2.27
N SER A 516 46.27 -3.92 -1.73
CA SER A 516 46.22 -4.65 -0.44
C SER A 516 46.01 -3.84 0.83
N GLY A 517 44.74 -3.68 1.22
CA GLY A 517 44.31 -3.23 2.54
C GLY A 517 43.59 -4.36 3.30
N THR A 518 43.98 -4.60 4.54
CA THR A 518 43.45 -5.67 5.41
C THR A 518 42.15 -5.23 6.12
N LEU A 519 41.37 -6.20 6.62
CA LEU A 519 40.06 -6.01 7.29
C LEU A 519 40.06 -4.99 8.45
N SER A 520 41.23 -4.68 9.03
CA SER A 520 41.40 -3.67 10.09
C SER A 520 41.16 -2.24 9.59
N GLU A 521 41.44 -1.94 8.31
CA GLU A 521 41.24 -0.60 7.73
C GLU A 521 39.75 -0.23 7.63
N THR A 522 38.89 -1.19 7.31
CA THR A 522 37.43 -0.99 7.28
C THR A 522 36.82 -0.72 8.65
N ARG A 523 37.38 -1.30 9.73
CA ARG A 523 36.94 -1.03 11.10
C ARG A 523 37.37 0.38 11.52
N ASN A 524 38.59 0.79 11.19
CA ASN A 524 39.09 2.13 11.48
C ASN A 524 38.32 3.21 10.68
N PHE A 525 37.88 2.89 9.46
CA PHE A 525 37.02 3.78 8.66
C PHE A 525 35.65 4.01 9.31
N ALA A 526 34.96 2.95 9.74
CA ALA A 526 33.65 3.08 10.40
C ALA A 526 33.75 3.87 11.71
N THR A 527 34.78 3.61 12.52
CA THR A 527 35.05 4.38 13.73
C THR A 527 35.36 5.84 13.41
N GLY A 528 36.17 6.11 12.38
CA GLY A 528 36.51 7.48 11.94
C GLY A 528 35.29 8.28 11.48
N VAL A 529 34.38 7.67 10.72
CA VAL A 529 33.13 8.32 10.29
C VAL A 529 32.22 8.62 11.48
N VAL A 530 32.07 7.68 12.41
CA VAL A 530 31.27 7.89 13.63
C VAL A 530 31.87 9.00 14.50
N THR A 531 33.19 9.00 14.73
CA THR A 531 33.87 10.04 15.50
C THR A 531 33.75 11.41 14.84
N CYS A 532 33.83 11.48 13.51
CA CYS A 532 33.68 12.73 12.76
C CYS A 532 32.25 13.28 12.87
N VAL A 533 31.22 12.42 12.71
CA VAL A 533 29.81 12.82 12.85
C VAL A 533 29.51 13.28 14.28
N VAL A 534 29.98 12.56 15.29
CA VAL A 534 29.83 12.94 16.70
C VAL A 534 30.52 14.28 16.97
N GLY A 535 31.73 14.48 16.47
CA GLY A 535 32.47 15.74 16.59
C GLY A 535 31.74 16.93 15.97
N VAL A 536 31.16 16.76 14.78
CA VAL A 536 30.35 17.81 14.13
C VAL A 536 29.10 18.15 14.94
N VAL A 537 28.40 17.15 15.48
CA VAL A 537 27.21 17.36 16.32
C VAL A 537 27.55 18.10 17.61
N VAL A 538 28.64 17.72 18.30
CA VAL A 538 29.10 18.40 19.52
C VAL A 538 29.52 19.84 19.21
N ALA A 539 30.23 20.07 18.10
CA ALA A 539 30.63 21.41 17.68
C ALA A 539 29.42 22.31 17.37
N LEU A 540 28.43 21.80 16.64
CA LEU A 540 27.19 22.55 16.34
C LEU A 540 26.38 22.84 17.62
N GLY A 541 26.33 21.90 18.57
CA GLY A 541 25.71 22.12 19.88
C GLY A 541 26.43 23.21 20.68
N ALA A 542 27.76 23.19 20.72
CA ALA A 542 28.56 24.20 21.42
C ALA A 542 28.43 25.60 20.78
N ILE A 543 28.37 25.68 19.44
CA ILE A 543 28.12 26.92 18.70
C ILE A 543 26.73 27.45 19.05
N GLY A 544 25.69 26.60 19.02
CA GLY A 544 24.33 26.97 19.39
C GLY A 544 24.24 27.56 20.80
N CYS A 545 24.87 26.91 21.79
CA CYS A 545 24.92 27.41 23.17
C CYS A 545 25.66 28.76 23.27
N ARG A 546 26.80 28.93 22.60
CA ARG A 546 27.54 30.21 22.61
C ARG A 546 26.79 31.34 21.93
N THR A 547 26.13 31.06 20.80
CA THR A 547 25.30 32.05 20.10
C THR A 547 24.10 32.47 20.96
N TYR A 548 23.47 31.52 21.67
CA TYR A 548 22.40 31.84 22.60
C TYR A 548 22.89 32.74 23.75
N SER A 549 23.98 32.37 24.43
CA SER A 549 24.55 33.19 25.51
C SER A 549 25.01 34.58 25.04
N PHE A 550 25.48 34.69 23.79
CA PHE A 550 25.84 35.98 23.19
C PHE A 550 24.61 36.85 22.94
N LEU A 551 23.55 36.28 22.35
CA LEU A 551 22.30 37.00 22.08
C LEU A 551 21.62 37.46 23.39
N GLU A 552 21.66 36.62 24.42
CA GLU A 552 21.15 36.95 25.75
C GLU A 552 21.91 38.15 26.36
N ARG A 553 23.25 38.13 26.34
CA ARG A 553 24.06 39.26 26.85
C ARG A 553 23.85 40.53 26.05
N TYR A 554 23.88 40.43 24.72
CA TYR A 554 23.69 41.59 23.84
C TYR A 554 22.32 42.24 24.05
N TYR A 555 21.27 41.44 24.24
CA TYR A 555 19.93 41.95 24.50
C TYR A 555 19.84 42.61 25.88
N LEU A 556 20.45 42.02 26.91
CA LEU A 556 20.53 42.61 28.25
C LEU A 556 21.32 43.92 28.26
N GLU A 557 22.41 44.02 27.50
CA GLU A 557 23.20 45.25 27.34
C GLU A 557 22.43 46.33 26.57
N THR A 558 21.68 45.94 25.54
CA THR A 558 20.83 46.86 24.77
C THR A 558 19.70 47.43 25.63
N LEU A 559 19.06 46.61 26.47
CA LEU A 559 18.06 47.06 27.44
C LEU A 559 18.65 47.99 28.49
N ARG A 560 19.89 47.73 28.94
CA ARG A 560 20.62 48.57 29.89
C ARG A 560 20.99 49.93 29.30
N HIS A 561 21.40 49.98 28.03
CA HIS A 561 21.75 51.23 27.34
C HIS A 561 20.56 52.14 27.03
N HIS A 562 19.36 51.58 26.89
CA HIS A 562 18.15 52.36 26.62
C HIS A 562 17.36 52.77 27.88
N ASN A 563 17.94 52.63 29.09
CA ASN A 563 17.27 52.95 30.38
C ASN A 563 15.89 52.29 30.55
N PHE A 564 15.67 51.11 29.95
CA PHE A 564 14.43 50.33 30.05
C PHE A 564 14.53 49.26 31.14
N LEU A 565 14.87 49.65 32.37
CA LEU A 565 14.74 48.78 33.54
C LEU A 565 13.81 49.42 34.58
N PRO A 566 12.49 49.17 34.51
CA PRO A 566 11.59 49.47 35.61
C PRO A 566 11.52 48.28 36.60
N ASP A 567 11.13 48.61 37.83
CA ASP A 567 10.93 47.73 38.97
C ASP A 567 10.15 46.43 38.60
N PRO A 568 10.66 45.23 38.93
CA PRO A 568 10.15 43.92 38.45
C PRO A 568 8.71 43.56 38.82
N TYR A 569 7.96 44.41 39.52
CA TYR A 569 6.64 44.07 40.05
C TYR A 569 5.42 44.72 39.35
N THR A 570 5.59 45.55 38.31
CA THR A 570 4.45 46.38 37.82
C THR A 570 4.13 46.39 36.32
N PHE A 571 4.72 45.55 35.45
CA PHE A 571 4.39 45.58 34.01
C PHE A 571 3.86 44.26 33.40
N PRO A 572 2.71 44.29 32.66
CA PRO A 572 2.17 43.11 31.95
C PRO A 572 3.08 42.58 30.85
N MET A 573 4.04 43.38 30.37
CA MET A 573 4.96 43.05 29.28
C MET A 573 5.96 41.92 29.64
N TYR A 574 6.20 41.69 30.94
CA TYR A 574 7.09 40.61 31.41
C TYR A 574 6.51 39.21 31.12
N ASN A 575 5.18 39.08 31.10
CA ASN A 575 4.50 37.83 30.76
C ASN A 575 4.60 37.53 29.26
N ASP A 576 4.56 38.55 28.39
CA ASP A 576 4.80 38.38 26.95
C ASP A 576 6.26 38.02 26.65
N LEU A 577 7.22 38.59 27.39
CA LEU A 577 8.63 38.23 27.24
C LEU A 577 8.91 36.79 27.71
N ARG A 578 8.29 36.36 28.81
CA ARG A 578 8.36 34.97 29.27
C ARG A 578 7.70 34.00 28.29
N ALA A 579 6.59 34.41 27.67
CA ALA A 579 5.93 33.65 26.60
C ALA A 579 6.81 33.56 25.35
N TRP A 580 7.54 34.63 25.00
CA TRP A 580 8.45 34.65 23.86
C TRP A 580 9.70 33.79 24.09
N ASN A 581 10.28 33.83 25.28
CA ASN A 581 11.38 32.94 25.68
C ASN A 581 10.94 31.48 25.75
N MET A 582 9.75 31.18 26.29
CA MET A 582 9.16 29.84 26.26
C MET A 582 8.88 29.37 24.82
N TYR A 583 8.48 30.27 23.92
CA TYR A 583 8.28 29.97 22.50
C TYR A 583 9.58 29.62 21.78
N LEU A 584 10.65 30.39 22.03
CA LEU A 584 11.98 30.12 21.48
C LEU A 584 12.59 28.83 22.05
N LEU A 585 12.46 28.59 23.36
CA LEU A 585 12.84 27.33 23.99
C LEU A 585 12.06 26.13 23.43
N ALA A 586 10.76 26.28 23.18
CA ALA A 586 9.94 25.25 22.58
C ALA A 586 10.33 24.97 21.10
N ARG A 587 10.69 26.00 20.33
CA ARG A 587 11.21 25.81 18.97
C ARG A 587 12.60 25.21 18.94
N TYR A 588 13.48 25.62 19.84
CA TYR A 588 14.82 25.06 19.97
C TYR A 588 14.77 23.60 20.43
N SER A 589 13.90 23.28 21.40
CA SER A 589 13.61 21.90 21.82
C SER A 589 13.12 21.04 20.65
N LYS A 590 12.16 21.53 19.86
CA LYS A 590 11.69 20.82 18.64
C LYS A 590 12.80 20.62 17.62
N PHE A 591 13.65 21.61 17.39
CA PHE A 591 14.80 21.49 16.50
C PHE A 591 15.80 20.44 17.00
N CYS A 592 16.15 20.47 18.29
CA CYS A 592 17.00 19.46 18.92
C CYS A 592 16.38 18.06 18.85
N THR A 593 15.06 17.92 19.03
CA THR A 593 14.36 16.63 18.89
C THR A 593 14.42 16.11 17.46
N VAL A 594 14.22 16.95 16.45
CA VAL A 594 14.33 16.54 15.03
C VAL A 594 15.75 16.13 14.69
N VAL A 595 16.76 16.88 15.15
CA VAL A 595 18.17 16.53 14.96
C VAL A 595 18.50 15.21 15.67
N PHE A 596 18.03 15.01 16.89
CA PHE A 596 18.24 13.77 17.64
C PHE A 596 17.58 12.56 16.97
N ILE A 597 16.34 12.70 16.49
CA ILE A 597 15.63 11.65 15.72
C ILE A 597 16.39 11.33 14.43
N PHE A 598 16.86 12.35 13.71
CA PHE A 598 17.65 12.16 12.50
C PHE A 598 18.97 11.42 12.79
N CYS A 599 19.69 11.78 13.85
CA CYS A 599 20.90 11.09 14.28
C CYS A 599 20.63 9.63 14.70
N ALA A 600 19.53 9.38 15.42
CA ALA A 600 19.11 8.03 15.80
C ALA A 600 18.78 7.18 14.56
N LEU A 601 18.09 7.74 13.57
CA LEU A 601 17.79 7.06 12.29
C LEU A 601 19.07 6.73 11.51
N VAL A 602 20.01 7.67 11.42
CA VAL A 602 21.31 7.43 10.75
C VAL A 602 22.10 6.33 11.47
N ALA A 603 22.10 6.29 12.81
CA ALA A 603 22.75 5.24 13.59
C ALA A 603 22.08 3.86 13.41
N VAL A 604 20.75 3.81 13.36
CA VAL A 604 19.98 2.57 13.09
C VAL A 604 20.24 2.09 11.65
N CYS A 605 20.21 2.98 10.66
CA CYS A 605 20.54 2.62 9.28
C CYS A 605 21.98 2.13 9.14
N GLY A 606 22.94 2.76 9.83
CA GLY A 606 24.33 2.34 9.86
C GLY A 606 24.52 0.95 10.47
N THR A 607 23.87 0.67 11.61
CA THR A 607 23.94 -0.65 12.25
C THR A 607 23.26 -1.75 11.42
N VAL A 608 22.14 -1.46 10.76
CA VAL A 608 21.48 -2.37 9.82
C VAL A 608 22.38 -2.64 8.60
N LEU A 609 23.01 -1.63 8.02
CA LEU A 609 23.95 -1.79 6.89
C LEU A 609 25.19 -2.61 7.29
N ILE A 610 25.74 -2.40 8.49
CA ILE A 610 26.86 -3.20 9.01
C ILE A 610 26.45 -4.65 9.22
N LYS A 611 25.27 -4.90 9.79
CA LYS A 611 24.75 -6.26 10.00
C LYS A 611 24.48 -6.97 8.67
N PHE A 612 23.86 -6.27 7.73
CA PHE A 612 23.63 -6.75 6.37
C PHE A 612 24.94 -7.08 5.65
N LYS A 613 25.95 -6.21 5.75
CA LYS A 613 27.27 -6.45 5.15
C LYS A 613 27.98 -7.65 5.78
N LYS A 614 27.87 -7.85 7.10
CA LYS A 614 28.41 -9.04 7.79
C LYS A 614 27.72 -10.32 7.31
N GLU A 615 26.39 -10.33 7.19
CA GLU A 615 25.64 -11.50 6.69
C GLU A 615 25.93 -11.80 5.21
N VAL A 616 26.07 -10.77 4.36
CA VAL A 616 26.43 -10.93 2.94
C VAL A 616 27.89 -11.40 2.77
N SER A 617 28.80 -10.98 3.65
CA SER A 617 30.20 -11.43 3.64
C SER A 617 30.35 -12.86 4.17
N ALA A 618 29.57 -13.25 5.18
CA ALA A 618 29.61 -14.60 5.76
C ALA A 618 29.05 -15.67 4.80
N THR A 619 28.21 -15.27 3.84
CA THR A 619 27.57 -16.18 2.88
C THR A 619 28.33 -16.34 1.56
N GLY A 620 29.45 -15.62 1.36
CA GLY A 620 30.19 -15.58 0.09
C GLY A 620 29.36 -15.02 -1.08
N LEU A 621 28.18 -14.45 -0.81
CA LEU A 621 27.20 -14.05 -1.81
C LEU A 621 27.64 -12.81 -2.58
N GLY A 622 28.39 -11.92 -1.93
CA GLY A 622 28.95 -10.72 -2.55
C GLY A 622 29.92 -11.02 -3.68
N GLU A 623 30.77 -12.03 -3.52
CA GLU A 623 31.77 -12.44 -4.51
C GLU A 623 31.13 -13.14 -5.72
N LYS A 624 30.09 -13.95 -5.47
CA LYS A 624 29.27 -14.54 -6.54
C LYS A 624 28.51 -13.49 -7.35
N MET A 625 27.88 -12.51 -6.69
CA MET A 625 27.17 -11.43 -7.39
C MET A 625 28.13 -10.54 -8.19
N PHE A 626 29.31 -10.21 -7.65
CA PHE A 626 30.29 -9.40 -8.38
C PHE A 626 30.88 -10.14 -9.58
N LYS A 627 31.10 -11.46 -9.46
CA LYS A 627 31.59 -12.30 -10.56
C LYS A 627 30.56 -12.42 -11.69
N THR A 628 29.28 -12.63 -11.34
CA THR A 628 28.17 -12.62 -12.33
C THR A 628 27.98 -11.24 -12.97
N PHE A 629 28.20 -10.16 -12.23
CA PHE A 629 28.10 -8.79 -12.76
C PHE A 629 29.28 -8.41 -13.67
N ALA A 630 30.48 -8.94 -13.39
CA ALA A 630 31.65 -8.79 -14.24
C ALA A 630 31.55 -9.65 -15.53
N GLU A 631 30.98 -10.85 -15.44
CA GLU A 631 30.71 -11.73 -16.59
C GLU A 631 29.64 -11.16 -17.53
N LEU A 632 28.64 -10.44 -17.00
CA LEU A 632 27.59 -9.79 -17.80
C LEU A 632 28.02 -8.49 -18.47
N ASN A 633 29.04 -7.79 -17.94
CA ASN A 633 29.51 -6.51 -18.49
C ASN A 633 30.81 -6.63 -19.32
N GLY A 634 31.47 -7.79 -19.32
CA GLY A 634 32.76 -8.03 -19.99
C GLY A 634 32.68 -8.75 -21.34
N GLY A 635 31.70 -8.46 -22.20
CA GLY A 635 31.45 -9.20 -23.44
C GLY A 635 31.66 -8.42 -24.73
N GLY A 636 32.90 -7.99 -25.01
CA GLY A 636 33.32 -7.53 -26.34
C GLY A 636 33.57 -8.70 -27.29
N MET A 637 33.21 -8.54 -28.57
CA MET A 637 33.31 -9.55 -29.62
C MET A 637 34.71 -10.18 -29.75
N ALA A 638 34.79 -11.50 -29.68
CA ALA A 638 35.77 -12.29 -30.45
C ALA A 638 35.26 -13.71 -30.69
N LYS A 639 35.25 -14.12 -31.96
CA LYS A 639 34.96 -15.49 -32.42
C LYS A 639 35.96 -16.49 -31.82
N ALA A 640 35.46 -17.57 -31.22
CA ALA A 640 36.15 -18.86 -31.21
C ALA A 640 35.14 -20.01 -31.08
N ARG A 641 35.10 -20.82 -32.14
CA ARG A 641 34.52 -22.17 -32.15
C ARG A 641 35.16 -23.01 -31.04
N LYS A 642 34.34 -23.64 -30.21
CA LYS A 642 34.47 -25.05 -29.80
C LYS A 642 33.15 -25.49 -29.20
N GLY A 643 32.52 -26.46 -29.84
CA GLY A 643 31.22 -26.98 -29.42
C GLY A 643 31.39 -28.00 -28.31
N THR A 644 30.47 -28.01 -27.35
CA THR A 644 29.91 -29.25 -26.78
C THR A 644 28.59 -28.96 -26.05
N VAL A 645 27.59 -29.80 -26.34
CA VAL A 645 26.42 -30.19 -25.52
C VAL A 645 25.43 -29.12 -25.03
N VAL A 646 24.53 -28.67 -25.90
CA VAL A 646 23.11 -28.39 -25.57
C VAL A 646 22.24 -28.73 -26.79
N LYS A 647 22.05 -30.02 -27.08
CA LYS A 647 21.13 -30.47 -28.16
C LYS A 647 19.87 -31.18 -27.65
N ASN A 648 19.85 -31.70 -26.42
CA ASN A 648 18.75 -32.57 -25.99
C ASN A 648 17.42 -31.82 -25.79
N SER A 649 17.41 -30.56 -25.35
CA SER A 649 16.15 -29.86 -25.03
C SER A 649 15.30 -29.49 -26.25
N LYS A 650 15.92 -29.29 -27.42
CA LYS A 650 15.18 -28.89 -28.64
C LYS A 650 14.63 -30.10 -29.39
N GLU A 651 15.35 -31.21 -29.38
CA GLU A 651 14.89 -32.49 -29.92
C GLU A 651 13.73 -33.06 -29.09
N GLU A 652 13.80 -33.02 -27.75
CA GLU A 652 12.71 -33.46 -26.87
C GLU A 652 11.42 -32.66 -27.09
N ARG A 653 11.53 -31.33 -27.24
CA ARG A 653 10.36 -30.48 -27.55
C ARG A 653 9.74 -30.81 -28.90
N ARG A 654 10.55 -31.21 -29.90
CA ARG A 654 10.06 -31.66 -31.21
C ARG A 654 9.39 -33.03 -31.13
N GLN A 655 9.96 -33.95 -30.35
CA GLN A 655 9.39 -35.28 -30.12
C GLN A 655 8.00 -35.19 -29.45
N VAL A 656 7.88 -34.38 -28.39
CA VAL A 656 6.60 -34.18 -27.68
C VAL A 656 5.54 -33.53 -28.56
N LEU A 657 5.94 -32.62 -29.47
CA LEU A 657 5.02 -31.99 -30.41
C LEU A 657 4.55 -32.99 -31.49
N ALA A 658 5.45 -33.85 -31.97
CA ALA A 658 5.15 -34.90 -32.95
C ALA A 658 4.15 -35.93 -32.37
N ASP A 659 4.37 -36.39 -31.13
CA ASP A 659 3.46 -37.32 -30.46
C ASP A 659 2.06 -36.71 -30.24
N LYS A 660 1.98 -35.43 -29.88
CA LYS A 660 0.69 -34.73 -29.74
C LYS A 660 -0.06 -34.61 -31.07
N LEU A 661 0.64 -34.39 -32.17
CA LEU A 661 0.05 -34.32 -33.52
C LEU A 661 -0.43 -35.70 -33.99
N GLN A 662 0.35 -36.75 -33.74
CA GLN A 662 -0.05 -38.11 -34.08
C GLN A 662 -1.29 -38.56 -33.30
N LYS A 663 -1.33 -38.28 -31.99
CA LYS A 663 -2.49 -38.59 -31.14
C LYS A 663 -3.76 -37.84 -31.57
N ARG A 664 -3.61 -36.60 -32.07
CA ARG A 664 -4.72 -35.83 -32.66
C ARG A 664 -5.22 -36.42 -33.99
N ARG A 665 -4.32 -36.93 -34.83
CA ARG A 665 -4.69 -37.62 -36.08
C ARG A 665 -5.43 -38.92 -35.81
N GLU A 666 -5.00 -39.71 -34.84
CA GLU A 666 -5.70 -40.93 -34.42
C GLU A 666 -7.10 -40.66 -33.86
N LEU A 667 -7.23 -39.61 -33.04
CA LEU A 667 -8.54 -39.16 -32.52
C LEU A 667 -9.46 -38.62 -33.62
N ALA A 668 -8.92 -37.96 -34.63
CA ALA A 668 -9.68 -37.51 -35.79
C ALA A 668 -10.13 -38.69 -36.67
N ALA A 669 -9.27 -39.68 -36.90
CA ALA A 669 -9.60 -40.88 -37.66
C ALA A 669 -10.71 -41.70 -36.97
N LYS A 670 -10.67 -41.81 -35.63
CA LYS A 670 -11.72 -42.47 -34.83
C LYS A 670 -13.07 -41.73 -34.79
N ARG A 671 -13.14 -40.49 -35.28
CA ARG A 671 -14.40 -39.72 -35.36
C ARG A 671 -15.04 -39.76 -36.75
N VAL A 672 -14.32 -40.25 -37.76
CA VAL A 672 -14.77 -40.26 -39.16
C VAL A 672 -15.17 -41.67 -39.62
N GLY A 673 -14.78 -42.71 -38.88
CA GLY A 673 -15.36 -44.06 -38.98
C GLY A 673 -16.29 -44.32 -37.81
#